data_AF-A0A844U357-F1
#
_entry.id   AF-A0A844U357-F1
#
_cell.length_a   1.000
_cell.length_b   1.000
_cell.length_c   1.000
_cell.angle_alpha   90.00
_cell.angle_beta   90.00
_cell.angle_gamma   90.00
#
_symmetry.space_group_name_H-M   'P 1'
#
loop_
_entity.id
_entity.type
_entity.pdbx_description
1 polymer ?
#
loop_
_entity_poly.entity_id
_entity_poly.type
_entity_poly.pdbx_seq_one_letter_code
_entity_poly.pdbx_strand_id
1 'polypeptide(L)'
;MDGCSNIDVDGSIQIPGVQGPAWQQGISLNGDQNFITIRVYVSQIGTYQISADSGNGYFFTADGQFQAEGNYTVVLKGMGAPKQGYDQGGTGKKGDQVKFTFNGVPSKKCPDGVEIKVVPADLRLEIVRTTYEAAGKYYVGKEASEDEGNTLTLQVDVKIPGTPTISAVNETLGIGFVKVVEFKQAGIQEVVLTPMSGKLLPNNNDDASYPLELDISVKEADKTTTINGAKAIIKIEGTEISFDPTKVDFGREPIYKDSPMNKNHVITVPVKVIASGKASLSLKNAEGVEFEAKDVVFNKLDNPNETQNVVFTPVLNDKKMPAEETSDFTMSGVASRFTITGDKIIKFNLAQKPVSYTVDCAKIKSNRSTVPYNKEIGDTYHIIVPVDVDVAGEYEIVTENAADGLFFSSTVNGVKQVFPGTGPQQVILYPVNKNVVPANKGTYDVRIINTDGNAKTMCEAKFKVKVGNPDLNILYIGSDYEADFYVFDRYVLRGNKFGETGRILETGQLKVDKVILHYADRIERKVLQPNSYGHANGKAMRTDLANKISTGDYNFIFIDGISTFNYSMDKQVADALEQYLKDKKGIVLAASSLSRYDGGYRARMKTMSAWGNDGKTYPEKYALLDLVVKLNNNIDFDTKYLRIANNEKDVLGFLAPNDRLKMITHYSYMPGYGIMWYFGMSSLDLTGGNFIALTTATQNAPEGSIVIHKDYDFIFAPVLESTQDRFMFDYLKVRNSPDYDIITRNGPDHNNYKKTYDAYMGNLLISIFSKLMNE
;
A
#
# COMPACT_ATOMS: atom_id res chain seq x y z
N MET A 1 29.98 -2.17 -90.14
CA MET A 1 29.59 -3.57 -89.85
C MET A 1 28.57 -3.52 -88.75
N ASP A 2 27.33 -3.78 -89.14
CA ASP A 2 26.17 -3.06 -88.63
C ASP A 2 25.07 -4.04 -88.22
N GLY A 3 24.61 -3.90 -86.97
CA GLY A 3 23.55 -4.73 -86.38
C GLY A 3 23.92 -6.19 -86.12
N CYS A 4 22.89 -7.00 -85.90
CA CYS A 4 22.97 -8.43 -85.62
C CYS A 4 23.23 -9.32 -86.85
N SER A 5 23.69 -8.73 -87.97
CA SER A 5 23.79 -9.36 -89.30
C SER A 5 24.81 -10.51 -89.43
N ASN A 6 25.65 -10.71 -88.41
CA ASN A 6 26.65 -11.79 -88.33
C ASN A 6 26.19 -12.97 -87.45
N ILE A 7 24.90 -13.03 -87.11
CA ILE A 7 24.31 -14.03 -86.21
C ILE A 7 23.26 -14.82 -86.98
N ASP A 8 23.52 -16.12 -87.18
CA ASP A 8 22.60 -17.05 -87.81
C ASP A 8 21.96 -17.95 -86.74
N VAL A 9 20.64 -18.14 -86.79
CA VAL A 9 19.88 -18.99 -85.86
C VAL A 9 19.56 -20.32 -86.52
N ASP A 10 20.38 -21.32 -86.20
CA ASP A 10 20.36 -22.62 -86.83
C ASP A 10 19.48 -23.63 -86.08
N GLY A 11 18.89 -24.57 -86.83
CA GLY A 11 18.05 -25.62 -86.24
C GLY A 11 16.63 -25.22 -85.88
N SER A 12 16.22 -24.00 -86.21
CA SER A 12 14.86 -23.52 -86.00
C SER A 12 13.83 -24.29 -86.86
N ILE A 13 12.63 -24.48 -86.31
CA ILE A 13 11.55 -25.18 -87.01
C ILE A 13 10.87 -24.24 -88.03
N GLN A 14 10.55 -24.76 -89.22
CA GLN A 14 9.84 -24.02 -90.26
C GLN A 14 8.34 -24.24 -90.10
N ILE A 15 7.58 -23.17 -89.82
CA ILE A 15 6.13 -23.25 -89.59
C ILE A 15 5.40 -22.38 -90.63
N PRO A 16 4.46 -22.95 -91.42
CA PRO A 16 3.71 -22.19 -92.42
C PRO A 16 3.03 -20.95 -91.83
N GLY A 17 3.27 -19.78 -92.44
CA GLY A 17 2.74 -18.49 -91.99
C GLY A 17 3.59 -17.75 -90.96
N VAL A 18 4.64 -18.37 -90.41
CA VAL A 18 5.57 -17.73 -89.46
C VAL A 18 6.85 -17.30 -90.18
N GLN A 19 7.05 -16.00 -90.37
CA GLN A 19 8.32 -15.46 -90.89
C GLN A 19 9.38 -15.36 -89.79
N GLY A 20 10.56 -15.94 -90.03
CA GLY A 20 11.72 -15.91 -89.12
C GLY A 20 11.99 -17.26 -88.42
N PRO A 21 13.10 -17.40 -87.68
CA PRO A 21 13.40 -18.62 -86.94
C PRO A 21 12.37 -18.85 -85.83
N ALA A 22 11.86 -20.08 -85.73
CA ALA A 22 10.91 -20.47 -84.70
C ALA A 22 11.38 -21.64 -83.82
N TRP A 23 10.82 -21.69 -82.61
CA TRP A 23 10.88 -22.79 -81.63
C TRP A 23 9.46 -23.14 -81.18
N GLN A 24 9.29 -24.26 -80.49
CA GLN A 24 8.01 -24.69 -79.94
C GLN A 24 7.99 -24.52 -78.41
N GLN A 25 6.92 -23.92 -77.87
CA GLN A 25 6.71 -23.79 -76.42
C GLN A 25 6.72 -25.17 -75.75
N GLY A 26 7.43 -25.29 -74.63
CA GLY A 26 7.54 -26.52 -73.84
C GLY A 26 8.50 -27.59 -74.38
N ILE A 27 9.08 -27.41 -75.58
CA ILE A 27 10.07 -28.35 -76.12
C ILE A 27 11.49 -27.86 -75.76
N SER A 28 12.24 -28.70 -75.06
CA SER A 28 13.64 -28.43 -74.71
C SER A 28 14.53 -28.36 -75.95
N LEU A 29 15.44 -27.39 -75.98
CA LEU A 29 16.45 -27.27 -77.02
C LEU A 29 17.50 -28.39 -76.89
N ASN A 30 17.83 -29.01 -78.01
CA ASN A 30 18.94 -29.94 -78.16
C ASN A 30 20.15 -29.17 -78.72
N GLY A 31 21.19 -28.94 -77.92
CA GLY A 31 22.35 -28.14 -78.30
C GLY A 31 23.16 -28.62 -79.52
N ASP A 32 22.95 -29.85 -80.00
CA ASP A 32 23.57 -30.36 -81.25
C ASP A 32 22.70 -30.13 -82.49
N GLN A 33 21.41 -29.85 -82.30
CA GLN A 33 20.45 -29.56 -83.37
C GLN A 33 19.98 -28.10 -83.35
N ASN A 34 20.16 -27.39 -82.24
CA ASN A 34 19.55 -26.10 -81.94
C ASN A 34 20.66 -25.18 -81.39
N PHE A 35 21.20 -24.33 -82.24
CA PHE A 35 22.38 -23.53 -81.92
C PHE A 35 22.37 -22.19 -82.65
N ILE A 36 23.16 -21.24 -82.15
CA ILE A 36 23.36 -19.94 -82.80
C ILE A 36 24.80 -19.86 -83.28
N THR A 37 24.97 -19.59 -84.57
CA THR A 37 26.28 -19.39 -85.19
C THR A 37 26.61 -17.90 -85.23
N ILE A 38 27.73 -17.51 -84.62
CA ILE A 38 28.20 -16.12 -84.58
C ILE A 38 29.55 -16.00 -85.28
N ARG A 39 29.65 -15.08 -86.24
CA ARG A 39 30.94 -14.71 -86.88
C ARG A 39 31.56 -13.53 -86.14
N VAL A 40 32.73 -13.74 -85.53
CA VAL A 40 33.46 -12.76 -84.71
C VAL A 40 34.86 -12.49 -85.26
N TYR A 41 35.37 -11.27 -85.09
CA TYR A 41 36.78 -10.96 -85.28
C TYR A 41 37.46 -10.86 -83.92
N VAL A 42 38.55 -11.59 -83.75
CA VAL A 42 39.35 -11.68 -82.53
C VAL A 42 40.59 -10.80 -82.71
N SER A 43 40.68 -9.74 -81.92
CA SER A 43 41.80 -8.80 -81.89
C SER A 43 42.77 -9.01 -80.73
N GLN A 44 42.57 -10.07 -79.94
CA GLN A 44 43.45 -10.46 -78.83
C GLN A 44 43.23 -11.94 -78.51
N ILE A 45 44.31 -12.72 -78.39
CA ILE A 45 44.25 -14.11 -77.95
C ILE A 45 43.84 -14.22 -76.47
N GLY A 46 43.11 -15.27 -76.11
CA GLY A 46 42.60 -15.44 -74.75
C GLY A 46 41.38 -16.34 -74.66
N THR A 47 40.90 -16.57 -73.44
CA THR A 47 39.64 -17.27 -73.20
C THR A 47 38.44 -16.40 -73.54
N TYR A 48 37.36 -17.04 -73.97
CA TYR A 48 36.08 -16.39 -74.21
C TYR A 48 34.95 -17.18 -73.57
N GLN A 49 33.89 -16.47 -73.20
CA GLN A 49 32.59 -16.99 -72.84
C GLN A 49 31.54 -16.08 -73.48
N ILE A 50 30.69 -16.64 -74.34
CA ILE A 50 29.59 -15.93 -74.98
C ILE A 50 28.30 -16.60 -74.54
N SER A 51 27.39 -15.83 -73.96
CA SER A 51 26.06 -16.30 -73.58
C SER A 51 24.98 -15.45 -74.23
N ALA A 52 23.81 -16.04 -74.47
CA ALA A 52 22.64 -15.35 -75.00
C ALA A 52 21.36 -15.85 -74.32
N ASP A 53 20.62 -14.95 -73.67
CA ASP A 53 19.42 -15.29 -72.90
C ASP A 53 18.17 -14.74 -73.61
N SER A 54 17.09 -15.53 -73.63
CA SER A 54 15.77 -15.18 -74.16
C SER A 54 14.87 -14.46 -73.16
N GLY A 55 15.15 -14.59 -71.86
CA GLY A 55 14.22 -14.25 -70.77
C GLY A 55 12.98 -15.15 -70.71
N ASN A 56 12.93 -16.24 -71.50
CA ASN A 56 11.77 -17.12 -71.67
C ASN A 56 12.10 -18.61 -71.37
N GLY A 57 13.12 -18.87 -70.54
CA GLY A 57 13.45 -20.22 -70.05
C GLY A 57 14.38 -21.06 -70.92
N TYR A 58 14.92 -20.49 -72.01
CA TYR A 58 16.00 -21.08 -72.80
C TYR A 58 17.11 -20.07 -73.07
N PHE A 59 18.33 -20.56 -73.26
CA PHE A 59 19.53 -19.75 -73.48
C PHE A 59 20.53 -20.50 -74.35
N PHE A 60 21.54 -19.79 -74.86
CA PHE A 60 22.63 -20.33 -75.66
C PHE A 60 23.97 -19.96 -75.04
N THR A 61 24.96 -20.85 -75.11
CA THR A 61 26.31 -20.56 -74.59
C THR A 61 27.42 -21.23 -75.40
N ALA A 62 28.58 -20.59 -75.43
CA ALA A 62 29.85 -21.15 -75.89
C ALA A 62 31.00 -20.58 -75.07
N ASP A 63 31.97 -21.42 -74.72
CA ASP A 63 33.23 -21.02 -74.10
C ASP A 63 34.41 -21.74 -74.76
N GLY A 64 35.60 -21.18 -74.62
CA GLY A 64 36.81 -21.72 -75.22
C GLY A 64 37.98 -20.75 -75.18
N GLN A 65 38.98 -20.96 -76.04
CA GLN A 65 40.17 -20.12 -76.14
C GLN A 65 40.55 -19.85 -77.60
N PHE A 66 40.72 -18.58 -77.96
CA PHE A 66 41.30 -18.19 -79.25
C PHE A 66 42.83 -18.23 -79.18
N GLN A 67 43.45 -18.98 -80.10
CA GLN A 67 44.89 -19.21 -80.16
C GLN A 67 45.63 -18.24 -81.12
N ALA A 68 44.88 -17.51 -81.95
CA ALA A 68 45.41 -16.49 -82.86
C ALA A 68 44.38 -15.36 -83.02
N GLU A 69 44.83 -14.21 -83.54
CA GLU A 69 43.93 -13.15 -84.01
C GLU A 69 43.36 -13.49 -85.39
N GLY A 70 42.14 -13.03 -85.69
CA GLY A 70 41.48 -13.32 -86.97
C GLY A 70 39.97 -13.48 -86.90
N ASN A 71 39.36 -13.89 -88.01
CA ASN A 71 37.93 -14.21 -88.06
C ASN A 71 37.66 -15.64 -87.60
N TYR A 72 36.73 -15.80 -86.66
CA TYR A 72 36.27 -17.08 -86.14
C TYR A 72 34.76 -17.22 -86.27
N THR A 73 34.30 -18.46 -86.43
CA THR A 73 32.89 -18.84 -86.32
C THR A 73 32.72 -19.59 -85.00
N VAL A 74 31.86 -19.10 -84.12
CA VAL A 74 31.58 -19.70 -82.81
C VAL A 74 30.14 -20.22 -82.81
N VAL A 75 29.95 -21.45 -82.34
CA VAL A 75 28.64 -22.11 -82.26
C VAL A 75 28.20 -22.15 -80.81
N LEU A 76 27.13 -21.43 -80.47
CA LEU A 76 26.53 -21.41 -79.14
C LEU A 76 25.44 -22.45 -79.06
N LYS A 77 25.60 -23.46 -78.20
CA LYS A 77 24.65 -24.56 -78.03
C LYS A 77 23.43 -24.08 -77.22
N GLY A 78 22.23 -24.39 -77.70
CA GLY A 78 20.97 -24.10 -77.02
C GLY A 78 20.68 -25.06 -75.87
N MET A 79 20.11 -24.54 -74.79
CA MET A 79 19.67 -25.27 -73.59
C MET A 79 18.40 -24.65 -73.00
N GLY A 80 17.67 -25.44 -72.20
CA GLY A 80 16.39 -25.04 -71.60
C GLY A 80 15.20 -25.22 -72.56
N ALA A 81 14.02 -24.77 -72.14
CA ALA A 81 12.76 -24.94 -72.87
C ALA A 81 11.97 -23.62 -72.88
N PRO A 82 11.41 -23.18 -74.02
CA PRO A 82 10.61 -21.96 -74.06
C PRO A 82 9.32 -22.06 -73.24
N LYS A 83 9.15 -21.16 -72.27
CA LYS A 83 8.04 -21.20 -71.29
C LYS A 83 6.74 -20.62 -71.83
N GLN A 84 6.80 -19.57 -72.64
CA GLN A 84 5.65 -18.84 -73.19
C GLN A 84 5.75 -18.72 -74.71
N GLY A 85 4.64 -18.91 -75.42
CA GLY A 85 4.56 -18.61 -76.85
C GLY A 85 4.42 -17.11 -77.15
N TYR A 86 4.72 -16.70 -78.39
CA TYR A 86 4.53 -15.33 -78.86
C TYR A 86 3.05 -15.04 -79.20
N ASP A 87 2.67 -13.76 -79.17
CA ASP A 87 1.30 -13.33 -79.52
C ASP A 87 1.04 -13.42 -81.03
N GLN A 88 0.18 -14.36 -81.43
CA GLN A 88 -0.26 -14.52 -82.82
C GLN A 88 -1.42 -13.59 -83.21
N GLY A 89 -2.08 -12.93 -82.25
CA GLY A 89 -3.25 -12.07 -82.42
C GLY A 89 -2.94 -10.62 -82.76
N GLY A 90 -1.72 -10.14 -82.48
CA GLY A 90 -1.16 -8.97 -83.15
C GLY A 90 -1.32 -7.61 -82.46
N THR A 91 -0.97 -7.51 -81.17
CA THR A 91 -0.43 -6.26 -80.59
C THR A 91 0.70 -6.47 -79.57
N GLY A 92 0.91 -7.70 -79.09
CA GLY A 92 1.88 -8.04 -78.04
C GLY A 92 3.28 -8.43 -78.52
N LYS A 93 3.92 -9.31 -77.73
CA LYS A 93 5.31 -9.74 -77.92
C LYS A 93 5.46 -10.52 -79.23
N LYS A 94 6.21 -9.96 -80.19
CA LYS A 94 6.39 -10.49 -81.56
C LYS A 94 7.35 -11.69 -81.64
N GLY A 95 8.18 -11.86 -80.62
CA GLY A 95 9.13 -12.95 -80.41
C GLY A 95 9.99 -12.67 -79.17
N ASP A 96 10.85 -13.62 -78.79
CA ASP A 96 11.84 -13.42 -77.75
C ASP A 96 13.05 -12.69 -78.31
N GLN A 97 13.48 -11.63 -77.62
CA GLN A 97 14.68 -10.88 -77.98
C GLN A 97 15.89 -11.51 -77.28
N VAL A 98 16.60 -12.39 -78.00
CA VAL A 98 17.76 -13.11 -77.47
C VAL A 98 18.97 -12.18 -77.45
N LYS A 99 19.40 -11.77 -76.25
CA LYS A 99 20.44 -10.75 -76.05
C LYS A 99 21.78 -11.35 -75.70
N PHE A 100 22.83 -10.89 -76.39
CA PHE A 100 24.17 -11.48 -76.33
C PHE A 100 25.10 -10.75 -75.36
N THR A 101 25.85 -11.53 -74.59
CA THR A 101 26.87 -11.09 -73.62
C THR A 101 28.19 -11.77 -73.95
N PHE A 102 29.26 -10.99 -74.09
CA PHE A 102 30.62 -11.44 -74.40
C PHE A 102 31.52 -11.16 -73.19
N ASN A 103 32.06 -12.21 -72.56
CA ASN A 103 32.88 -12.14 -71.35
C ASN A 103 32.24 -11.29 -70.23
N GLY A 104 30.93 -11.45 -70.02
CA GLY A 104 30.15 -10.67 -69.05
C GLY A 104 29.74 -9.26 -69.50
N VAL A 105 30.13 -8.81 -70.70
CA VAL A 105 29.80 -7.48 -71.25
C VAL A 105 28.70 -7.58 -72.32
N PRO A 106 27.57 -6.87 -72.20
CA PRO A 106 26.52 -6.85 -73.22
C PRO A 106 27.00 -6.37 -74.61
N SER A 107 26.45 -6.97 -75.67
CA SER A 107 26.83 -6.66 -77.05
C SER A 107 26.52 -5.21 -77.45
N LYS A 108 27.57 -4.46 -77.80
CA LYS A 108 27.44 -3.09 -78.34
C LYS A 108 27.08 -3.05 -79.83
N LYS A 109 27.14 -4.19 -80.53
CA LYS A 109 26.86 -4.30 -81.98
C LYS A 109 25.50 -4.91 -82.29
N CYS A 110 24.97 -5.70 -81.36
CA CYS A 110 23.62 -6.25 -81.39
C CYS A 110 22.95 -6.00 -80.02
N PRO A 111 22.62 -4.73 -79.68
CA PRO A 111 22.13 -4.36 -78.34
C PRO A 111 20.68 -4.83 -78.09
N ASP A 112 19.86 -4.89 -79.13
CA ASP A 112 18.46 -5.29 -79.04
C ASP A 112 18.29 -6.81 -79.01
N GLY A 113 19.27 -7.55 -79.55
CA GLY A 113 19.24 -9.01 -79.67
C GLY A 113 18.75 -9.50 -81.04
N VAL A 114 18.58 -10.81 -81.16
CA VAL A 114 17.92 -11.44 -82.31
C VAL A 114 16.52 -11.90 -81.90
N GLU A 115 15.51 -11.55 -82.68
CA GLU A 115 14.13 -12.01 -82.46
C GLU A 115 13.99 -13.48 -82.87
N ILE A 116 13.51 -14.33 -81.96
CA ILE A 116 13.16 -15.72 -82.23
C ILE A 116 11.72 -16.00 -81.80
N LYS A 117 10.94 -16.68 -82.64
CA LYS A 117 9.50 -16.87 -82.42
C LYS A 117 9.20 -18.19 -81.73
N VAL A 118 8.60 -18.15 -80.55
CA VAL A 118 8.15 -19.36 -79.84
C VAL A 118 6.69 -19.62 -80.18
N VAL A 119 6.39 -20.63 -81.00
CA VAL A 119 5.01 -21.00 -81.31
C VAL A 119 4.37 -21.67 -80.07
N PRO A 120 3.16 -21.28 -79.65
CA PRO A 120 2.49 -21.93 -78.53
C PRO A 120 2.14 -23.38 -78.83
N ALA A 121 2.05 -24.24 -77.81
CA ALA A 121 1.62 -25.63 -77.99
C ALA A 121 0.14 -25.71 -78.42
N ASP A 122 -0.19 -26.58 -79.38
CA ASP A 122 -1.59 -26.91 -79.77
C ASP A 122 -2.28 -27.86 -78.75
N LEU A 123 -2.03 -27.60 -77.47
CA LEU A 123 -2.59 -28.32 -76.34
C LEU A 123 -4.03 -27.85 -76.11
N ARG A 124 -4.98 -28.79 -76.04
CA ARG A 124 -6.38 -28.52 -75.65
C ARG A 124 -6.79 -29.50 -74.57
N LEU A 125 -7.21 -28.98 -73.42
CA LEU A 125 -7.68 -29.76 -72.28
C LEU A 125 -8.67 -28.93 -71.46
N GLU A 126 -9.43 -29.58 -70.59
CA GLU A 126 -10.31 -28.94 -69.62
C GLU A 126 -10.08 -29.56 -68.23
N ILE A 127 -9.91 -28.74 -67.19
CA ILE A 127 -9.98 -29.20 -65.80
C ILE A 127 -11.45 -29.48 -65.49
N VAL A 128 -11.77 -30.67 -64.98
CA VAL A 128 -13.15 -31.06 -64.68
C VAL A 128 -13.74 -30.08 -63.67
N ARG A 129 -14.89 -29.48 -64.02
CA ARG A 129 -15.53 -28.39 -63.28
C ARG A 129 -16.09 -28.85 -61.93
N THR A 130 -15.24 -28.82 -60.91
CA THR A 130 -15.58 -29.06 -59.50
C THR A 130 -14.74 -28.18 -58.58
N THR A 131 -14.90 -28.33 -57.26
CA THR A 131 -13.96 -27.77 -56.27
C THR A 131 -13.04 -28.89 -55.79
N TYR A 132 -11.74 -28.67 -55.94
CA TYR A 132 -10.68 -29.56 -55.47
C TYR A 132 -10.14 -29.04 -54.14
N GLU A 133 -9.96 -29.95 -53.18
CA GLU A 133 -9.40 -29.63 -51.87
C GLU A 133 -8.01 -30.23 -51.75
N ALA A 134 -7.03 -29.43 -51.30
CA ALA A 134 -5.69 -29.93 -51.02
C ALA A 134 -5.71 -30.93 -49.85
N ALA A 135 -5.14 -32.12 -50.08
CA ALA A 135 -5.07 -33.20 -49.11
C ALA A 135 -3.95 -32.98 -48.09
N GLY A 136 -4.04 -33.65 -46.93
CA GLY A 136 -3.10 -33.52 -45.82
C GLY A 136 -3.53 -32.48 -44.78
N LYS A 137 -2.67 -32.24 -43.79
CA LYS A 137 -2.89 -31.21 -42.75
C LYS A 137 -1.91 -30.07 -42.94
N TYR A 138 -2.38 -28.84 -42.78
CA TYR A 138 -1.60 -27.62 -42.97
C TYR A 138 -1.69 -26.76 -41.72
N TYR A 139 -0.57 -26.17 -41.31
CA TYR A 139 -0.46 -25.36 -40.10
C TYR A 139 0.28 -24.08 -40.41
N VAL A 140 -0.01 -23.00 -39.68
CA VAL A 140 0.70 -21.72 -39.85
C VAL A 140 2.18 -21.91 -39.53
N GLY A 141 3.07 -21.45 -40.42
CA GLY A 141 4.51 -21.51 -40.23
C GLY A 141 5.13 -22.92 -40.33
N LYS A 142 4.37 -23.94 -40.75
CA LYS A 142 4.93 -25.26 -41.07
C LYS A 142 5.01 -25.44 -42.59
N GLU A 143 6.15 -25.92 -43.08
CA GLU A 143 6.32 -26.22 -44.51
C GLU A 143 5.43 -27.39 -44.94
N ALA A 144 4.73 -27.22 -46.06
CA ALA A 144 4.00 -28.29 -46.73
C ALA A 144 4.97 -29.25 -47.44
N SER A 145 4.83 -30.56 -47.22
CA SER A 145 5.68 -31.60 -47.84
C SER A 145 4.87 -32.73 -48.46
N GLU A 146 5.33 -33.23 -49.61
CA GLU A 146 4.77 -34.42 -50.26
C GLU A 146 4.87 -35.65 -49.34
N ASP A 147 5.94 -35.76 -48.54
CA ASP A 147 6.13 -36.84 -47.55
C ASP A 147 5.07 -36.83 -46.43
N GLU A 148 4.49 -35.66 -46.15
CA GLU A 148 3.36 -35.51 -45.20
C GLU A 148 1.99 -35.66 -45.88
N GLY A 149 1.97 -36.03 -47.16
CA GLY A 149 0.77 -36.17 -47.98
C GLY A 149 0.18 -34.84 -48.47
N ASN A 150 0.89 -33.72 -48.33
CA ASN A 150 0.42 -32.41 -48.78
C ASN A 150 0.42 -32.35 -50.32
N THR A 151 -0.73 -32.59 -50.93
CA THR A 151 -0.91 -32.67 -52.39
C THR A 151 -2.23 -32.05 -52.83
N LEU A 152 -2.33 -31.67 -54.11
CA LEU A 152 -3.60 -31.25 -54.71
C LEU A 152 -3.87 -32.08 -55.97
N THR A 153 -4.90 -32.93 -55.93
CA THR A 153 -5.24 -33.84 -57.02
C THR A 153 -6.35 -33.27 -57.88
N LEU A 154 -6.09 -33.10 -59.18
CA LEU A 154 -7.03 -32.58 -60.18
C LEU A 154 -7.44 -33.67 -61.17
N GLN A 155 -8.65 -33.56 -61.74
CA GLN A 155 -9.06 -34.34 -62.91
C GLN A 155 -9.02 -33.46 -64.16
N VAL A 156 -8.34 -33.93 -65.21
CA VAL A 156 -8.06 -33.20 -66.44
C VAL A 156 -8.51 -34.00 -67.64
N ASP A 157 -9.47 -33.47 -68.40
CA ASP A 157 -9.99 -34.04 -69.64
C ASP A 157 -9.19 -33.52 -70.85
N VAL A 158 -8.25 -34.34 -71.31
CA VAL A 158 -7.34 -33.99 -72.42
C VAL A 158 -8.04 -34.20 -73.76
N LYS A 159 -8.11 -33.15 -74.59
CA LYS A 159 -8.66 -33.23 -75.95
C LYS A 159 -7.57 -33.40 -77.01
N ILE A 160 -6.44 -32.71 -76.84
CA ILE A 160 -5.23 -32.85 -77.65
C ILE A 160 -4.04 -33.02 -76.69
N PRO A 161 -3.20 -34.07 -76.82
CA PRO A 161 -2.00 -34.31 -76.01
C PRO A 161 -0.99 -33.15 -75.99
N GLY A 162 -0.13 -33.12 -74.97
CA GLY A 162 0.93 -32.11 -74.80
C GLY A 162 1.41 -31.99 -73.35
N THR A 163 2.32 -31.05 -73.09
CA THR A 163 3.08 -30.98 -71.83
C THR A 163 2.90 -29.66 -71.06
N PRO A 164 1.78 -29.44 -70.35
CA PRO A 164 1.59 -28.23 -69.55
C PRO A 164 2.32 -28.29 -68.19
N THR A 165 2.66 -27.11 -67.69
CA THR A 165 2.78 -26.85 -66.25
C THR A 165 1.40 -26.47 -65.73
N ILE A 166 0.95 -27.10 -64.65
CA ILE A 166 -0.26 -26.75 -63.90
C ILE A 166 0.18 -26.29 -62.51
N SER A 167 -0.43 -25.23 -61.99
CA SER A 167 -0.19 -24.74 -60.63
C SER A 167 -1.47 -24.26 -59.94
N ALA A 168 -1.47 -24.27 -58.61
CA ALA A 168 -2.53 -23.76 -57.77
C ALA A 168 -1.91 -22.98 -56.60
N VAL A 169 -2.03 -21.66 -56.55
CA VAL A 169 -1.25 -20.81 -55.62
C VAL A 169 -2.14 -19.83 -54.85
N ASN A 170 -1.83 -19.59 -53.58
CA ASN A 170 -2.30 -18.42 -52.85
C ASN A 170 -1.10 -17.58 -52.42
N GLU A 171 -0.81 -16.54 -53.20
CA GLU A 171 0.33 -15.65 -53.01
C GLU A 171 0.36 -14.99 -51.63
N THR A 172 -0.80 -14.53 -51.15
CA THR A 172 -0.96 -13.85 -49.86
C THR A 172 -0.77 -14.80 -48.68
N LEU A 173 -1.28 -16.03 -48.78
CA LEU A 173 -1.16 -17.05 -47.73
C LEU A 173 0.24 -17.67 -47.70
N GLY A 174 0.99 -17.63 -48.79
CA GLY A 174 2.37 -18.16 -48.89
C GLY A 174 2.47 -19.64 -49.27
N ILE A 175 1.40 -20.23 -49.81
CA ILE A 175 1.33 -21.65 -50.16
C ILE A 175 0.87 -21.88 -51.61
N GLY A 176 1.43 -22.89 -52.28
CA GLY A 176 0.98 -23.33 -53.59
C GLY A 176 1.46 -24.72 -53.97
N PHE A 177 0.93 -25.23 -55.08
CA PHE A 177 1.24 -26.54 -55.66
C PHE A 177 1.56 -26.40 -57.14
N VAL A 178 2.41 -27.28 -57.69
CA VAL A 178 2.83 -27.24 -59.09
C VAL A 178 3.16 -28.63 -59.63
N LYS A 179 3.00 -28.83 -60.94
CA LYS A 179 3.56 -29.97 -61.68
C LYS A 179 3.70 -29.70 -63.17
N VAL A 180 4.76 -30.21 -63.77
CA VAL A 180 4.86 -30.39 -65.22
C VAL A 180 4.34 -31.79 -65.55
N VAL A 181 3.36 -31.89 -66.44
CA VAL A 181 2.66 -33.15 -66.78
C VAL A 181 2.84 -33.42 -68.27
N GLU A 182 3.16 -34.66 -68.66
CA GLU A 182 3.22 -35.08 -70.07
C GLU A 182 1.97 -35.91 -70.42
N PHE A 183 0.99 -35.30 -71.09
CA PHE A 183 -0.18 -36.03 -71.58
C PHE A 183 0.11 -36.67 -72.93
N LYS A 184 -0.03 -38.01 -73.02
CA LYS A 184 0.28 -38.82 -74.23
C LYS A 184 -0.94 -39.22 -75.05
N GLN A 185 -2.12 -39.12 -74.46
CA GLN A 185 -3.39 -39.54 -75.06
C GLN A 185 -4.54 -38.64 -74.58
N ALA A 186 -5.63 -38.63 -75.34
CA ALA A 186 -6.87 -37.94 -74.97
C ALA A 186 -7.65 -38.70 -73.88
N GLY A 187 -8.55 -37.99 -73.20
CA GLY A 187 -9.40 -38.51 -72.13
C GLY A 187 -9.06 -37.97 -70.74
N ILE A 188 -9.92 -38.28 -69.77
CA ILE A 188 -9.80 -37.86 -68.36
C ILE A 188 -8.61 -38.57 -67.71
N GLN A 189 -7.72 -37.77 -67.12
CA GLN A 189 -6.50 -38.20 -66.43
C GLN A 189 -6.40 -37.49 -65.07
N GLU A 190 -5.82 -38.17 -64.09
CA GLU A 190 -5.57 -37.62 -62.76
C GLU A 190 -4.20 -36.94 -62.70
N VAL A 191 -4.14 -35.75 -62.09
CA VAL A 191 -2.92 -34.97 -61.89
C VAL A 191 -2.76 -34.63 -60.42
N VAL A 192 -1.84 -35.33 -59.75
CA VAL A 192 -1.40 -35.01 -58.37
C VAL A 192 -0.33 -33.91 -58.44
N LEU A 193 -0.66 -32.68 -58.02
CA LEU A 193 0.27 -31.56 -57.84
C LEU A 193 1.00 -31.67 -56.50
N THR A 194 2.27 -31.27 -56.46
CA THR A 194 3.12 -31.33 -55.25
C THR A 194 3.49 -29.91 -54.77
N PRO A 195 3.94 -29.71 -53.52
CA PRO A 195 4.18 -28.38 -52.97
C PRO A 195 5.20 -27.55 -53.76
N MET A 196 4.90 -26.28 -53.98
CA MET A 196 5.71 -25.37 -54.80
C MET A 196 6.84 -24.74 -53.96
N SER A 197 8.10 -24.96 -54.36
CA SER A 197 9.26 -24.35 -53.71
C SER A 197 9.14 -22.81 -53.66
N GLY A 198 9.44 -22.22 -52.50
CA GLY A 198 9.22 -20.80 -52.21
C GLY A 198 7.77 -20.43 -51.83
N LYS A 199 6.83 -21.37 -51.93
CA LYS A 199 5.41 -21.25 -51.54
C LYS A 199 4.98 -22.47 -50.73
N LEU A 200 5.67 -22.70 -49.61
CA LEU A 200 5.47 -23.87 -48.74
C LEU A 200 4.82 -23.53 -47.40
N LEU A 201 4.71 -22.25 -47.03
CA LEU A 201 4.47 -21.79 -45.65
C LEU A 201 3.18 -20.97 -45.53
N PRO A 202 2.06 -21.55 -45.05
CA PRO A 202 0.87 -20.81 -44.68
C PRO A 202 1.19 -19.79 -43.58
N ASN A 203 0.80 -18.53 -43.76
CA ASN A 203 1.06 -17.45 -42.79
C ASN A 203 -0.17 -17.06 -41.94
N ASN A 204 -1.35 -17.60 -42.25
CA ASN A 204 -2.62 -17.32 -41.57
C ASN A 204 -3.55 -18.57 -41.53
N ASN A 205 -4.46 -18.61 -40.56
CA ASN A 205 -5.53 -19.62 -40.42
C ASN A 205 -6.89 -19.03 -39.99
N ASP A 206 -7.11 -17.72 -40.16
CA ASP A 206 -8.36 -17.03 -39.86
C ASP A 206 -9.62 -17.64 -40.50
N ASP A 207 -9.53 -18.09 -41.75
CA ASP A 207 -10.65 -18.67 -42.50
C ASP A 207 -10.67 -20.19 -42.39
N ALA A 208 -11.87 -20.79 -42.54
CA ALA A 208 -12.03 -22.25 -42.58
C ALA A 208 -11.36 -22.89 -43.82
N SER A 209 -11.24 -22.15 -44.91
CA SER A 209 -10.59 -22.55 -46.15
C SER A 209 -10.20 -21.34 -47.00
N TYR A 210 -9.06 -21.41 -47.68
CA TYR A 210 -8.57 -20.39 -48.59
C TYR A 210 -8.67 -20.85 -50.04
N PRO A 211 -8.99 -19.95 -51.01
CA PRO A 211 -8.90 -20.27 -52.42
C PRO A 211 -7.43 -20.40 -52.85
N LEU A 212 -7.18 -21.29 -53.81
CA LEU A 212 -5.95 -21.36 -54.59
C LEU A 212 -6.27 -20.94 -56.02
N GLU A 213 -5.52 -20.00 -56.56
CA GLU A 213 -5.63 -19.56 -57.96
C GLU A 213 -5.00 -20.62 -58.86
N LEU A 214 -5.83 -21.24 -59.71
CA LEU A 214 -5.40 -22.23 -60.70
C LEU A 214 -4.83 -21.50 -61.93
N ASP A 215 -3.62 -21.85 -62.33
CA ASP A 215 -3.01 -21.44 -63.60
C ASP A 215 -2.46 -22.65 -64.36
N ILE A 216 -2.37 -22.52 -65.68
CA ILE A 216 -1.87 -23.56 -66.57
C ILE A 216 -1.21 -22.96 -67.81
N SER A 217 -0.07 -23.52 -68.21
CA SER A 217 0.71 -23.07 -69.36
C SER A 217 0.12 -23.48 -70.73
N VAL A 218 -1.10 -23.05 -71.02
CA VAL A 218 -1.74 -23.10 -72.35
C VAL A 218 -1.66 -21.74 -73.05
N LYS A 219 -2.24 -21.60 -74.25
CA LYS A 219 -2.46 -20.31 -74.91
C LYS A 219 -3.35 -19.43 -74.01
N GLU A 220 -3.01 -18.15 -73.84
CA GLU A 220 -3.73 -17.27 -72.89
C GLU A 220 -5.25 -17.18 -73.17
N ALA A 221 -5.64 -17.16 -74.45
CA ALA A 221 -7.04 -17.17 -74.88
C ALA A 221 -7.81 -18.45 -74.47
N ASP A 222 -7.11 -19.57 -74.31
CA ASP A 222 -7.67 -20.88 -73.94
C ASP A 222 -7.70 -21.10 -72.42
N LYS A 223 -7.06 -20.26 -71.59
CA LYS A 223 -7.01 -20.47 -70.13
C LYS A 223 -8.39 -20.52 -69.48
N THR A 224 -9.29 -19.61 -69.85
CA THR A 224 -10.65 -19.55 -69.27
C THR A 224 -11.47 -20.80 -69.59
N THR A 225 -11.40 -21.30 -70.83
CA THR A 225 -12.05 -22.55 -71.25
C THR A 225 -11.38 -23.77 -70.65
N THR A 226 -10.05 -23.73 -70.48
CA THR A 226 -9.25 -24.81 -69.89
C THR A 226 -9.50 -24.96 -68.38
N ILE A 227 -9.53 -23.87 -67.61
CA ILE A 227 -9.85 -23.92 -66.17
C ILE A 227 -11.34 -24.26 -65.98
N ASN A 228 -12.21 -23.91 -66.94
CA ASN A 228 -13.62 -24.29 -67.01
C ASN A 228 -14.43 -23.98 -65.73
N GLY A 229 -14.03 -22.94 -64.98
CA GLY A 229 -14.63 -22.60 -63.68
C GLY A 229 -14.41 -23.62 -62.57
N ALA A 230 -13.45 -24.54 -62.72
CA ALA A 230 -12.92 -25.33 -61.62
C ALA A 230 -12.32 -24.42 -60.54
N LYS A 231 -12.34 -24.88 -59.29
CA LYS A 231 -11.79 -24.16 -58.14
C LYS A 231 -10.84 -25.07 -57.38
N ALA A 232 -9.78 -24.52 -56.80
CA ALA A 232 -8.97 -25.20 -55.81
C ALA A 232 -9.08 -24.45 -54.46
N ILE A 233 -9.10 -25.20 -53.37
CA ILE A 233 -9.10 -24.68 -52.00
C ILE A 233 -8.12 -25.45 -51.12
N ILE A 234 -7.71 -24.82 -50.02
CA ILE A 234 -6.88 -25.41 -48.98
C ILE A 234 -7.46 -25.10 -47.60
N LYS A 235 -7.45 -26.07 -46.69
CA LYS A 235 -7.84 -25.87 -45.29
C LYS A 235 -6.57 -25.80 -44.43
N ILE A 236 -6.42 -24.70 -43.69
CA ILE A 236 -5.41 -24.58 -42.64
C ILE A 236 -6.07 -24.96 -41.31
N GLU A 237 -5.38 -25.74 -40.49
CA GLU A 237 -5.88 -26.15 -39.18
C GLU A 237 -6.04 -24.94 -38.24
N GLY A 238 -7.07 -24.97 -37.39
CA GLY A 238 -7.24 -23.96 -36.35
C GLY A 238 -6.13 -24.07 -35.31
N THR A 239 -5.77 -22.96 -34.68
CA THR A 239 -4.73 -22.92 -33.64
C THR A 239 -5.20 -23.73 -32.44
N GLU A 240 -4.44 -24.73 -32.01
CA GLU A 240 -4.82 -25.62 -30.91
C GLU A 240 -3.68 -25.83 -29.93
N ILE A 241 -3.96 -25.62 -28.64
CA ILE A 241 -3.01 -25.84 -27.54
C ILE A 241 -3.65 -26.63 -26.39
N SER A 242 -2.80 -27.27 -25.60
CA SER A 242 -3.14 -27.83 -24.29
C SER A 242 -2.05 -27.46 -23.29
N PHE A 243 -2.32 -27.55 -21.99
CA PHE A 243 -1.33 -27.30 -20.95
C PHE A 243 -1.64 -28.12 -19.70
N ASP A 244 -0.70 -28.17 -18.77
CA ASP A 244 -0.84 -28.82 -17.48
C ASP A 244 -0.94 -27.73 -16.39
N PRO A 245 -2.11 -27.50 -15.77
CA PRO A 245 -2.28 -26.43 -14.79
C PRO A 245 -1.44 -26.63 -13.52
N THR A 246 -0.87 -27.82 -13.30
CA THR A 246 0.02 -28.09 -12.16
C THR A 246 1.48 -27.69 -12.40
N LYS A 247 1.86 -27.35 -13.65
CA LYS A 247 3.24 -27.00 -14.05
C LYS A 247 3.46 -25.51 -14.32
N VAL A 248 2.55 -24.67 -13.83
CA VAL A 248 2.59 -23.21 -14.00
C VAL A 248 3.64 -22.63 -13.06
N ASP A 249 4.50 -21.75 -13.59
CA ASP A 249 5.45 -20.96 -12.80
C ASP A 249 4.84 -19.58 -12.52
N PHE A 250 4.66 -19.25 -11.24
CA PHE A 250 4.10 -17.97 -10.79
C PHE A 250 5.16 -16.88 -10.59
N GLY A 251 6.42 -17.14 -10.98
CA GLY A 251 7.52 -16.21 -10.88
C GLY A 251 8.14 -16.14 -9.48
N ARG A 252 9.02 -15.15 -9.27
CA ARG A 252 9.78 -14.97 -8.02
C ARG A 252 9.21 -13.91 -7.08
N GLU A 253 8.37 -13.01 -7.58
CA GLU A 253 7.75 -11.96 -6.77
C GLU A 253 6.52 -12.55 -6.06
N PRO A 254 6.47 -12.60 -4.72
CA PRO A 254 5.36 -13.24 -4.00
C PRO A 254 4.05 -12.48 -4.19
N ILE A 255 3.01 -13.19 -4.58
CA ILE A 255 1.66 -12.64 -4.77
C ILE A 255 0.82 -12.91 -3.51
N TYR A 256 0.32 -11.85 -2.88
CA TYR A 256 -0.43 -11.91 -1.62
C TYR A 256 -1.92 -11.59 -1.81
N LYS A 257 -2.77 -12.13 -0.93
CA LYS A 257 -4.21 -11.80 -0.89
C LYS A 257 -4.45 -10.32 -0.55
N ASP A 258 -5.54 -9.74 -1.09
CA ASP A 258 -5.93 -8.32 -0.99
C ASP A 258 -4.80 -7.29 -1.29
N SER A 259 -3.80 -7.69 -2.08
CA SER A 259 -2.66 -6.83 -2.43
C SER A 259 -2.70 -6.36 -3.90
N PRO A 260 -2.25 -5.13 -4.21
CA PRO A 260 -2.22 -4.64 -5.59
C PRO A 260 -1.18 -5.40 -6.43
N MET A 261 -1.47 -5.55 -7.72
CA MET A 261 -0.50 -6.13 -8.66
C MET A 261 0.57 -5.12 -9.08
N ASN A 262 1.74 -5.61 -9.46
CA ASN A 262 2.79 -4.82 -10.10
C ASN A 262 3.39 -5.60 -11.29
N LYS A 263 4.14 -4.91 -12.16
CA LYS A 263 4.71 -5.47 -13.41
C LYS A 263 5.63 -6.70 -13.26
N ASN A 264 6.10 -7.02 -12.05
CA ASN A 264 6.96 -8.17 -11.78
C ASN A 264 6.16 -9.45 -11.47
N HIS A 265 4.84 -9.37 -11.24
CA HIS A 265 3.96 -10.54 -11.08
C HIS A 265 3.73 -11.19 -12.45
N VAL A 266 4.72 -11.94 -12.93
CA VAL A 266 4.73 -12.60 -14.25
C VAL A 266 4.47 -14.09 -14.07
N ILE A 267 3.58 -14.65 -14.89
CA ILE A 267 3.26 -16.08 -14.88
C ILE A 267 3.80 -16.70 -16.17
N THR A 268 4.43 -17.87 -16.08
CA THR A 268 4.84 -18.66 -17.24
C THR A 268 4.05 -19.97 -17.28
N VAL A 269 3.32 -20.18 -18.37
CA VAL A 269 2.55 -21.41 -18.63
C VAL A 269 3.25 -22.21 -19.73
N PRO A 270 3.77 -23.42 -19.45
CA PRO A 270 4.26 -24.32 -20.49
C PRO A 270 3.09 -24.93 -21.26
N VAL A 271 2.92 -24.55 -22.53
CA VAL A 271 1.85 -25.06 -23.40
C VAL A 271 2.39 -26.06 -24.43
N LYS A 272 1.65 -27.13 -24.66
CA LYS A 272 1.86 -28.07 -25.77
C LYS A 272 1.08 -27.58 -26.99
N VAL A 273 1.81 -27.24 -28.05
CA VAL A 273 1.23 -26.78 -29.33
C VAL A 273 0.79 -28.00 -30.15
N ILE A 274 -0.52 -28.16 -30.31
CA ILE A 274 -1.12 -29.26 -31.09
C ILE A 274 -1.22 -28.86 -32.56
N ALA A 275 -1.60 -27.60 -32.83
CA ALA A 275 -1.67 -26.99 -34.15
C ALA A 275 -1.13 -25.55 -34.10
N SER A 276 -0.14 -25.25 -34.96
CA SER A 276 0.52 -23.94 -35.02
C SER A 276 -0.44 -22.81 -35.42
N GLY A 277 -0.15 -21.60 -34.96
CA GLY A 277 -0.95 -20.42 -35.27
C GLY A 277 -0.58 -19.20 -34.44
N LYS A 278 -1.47 -18.22 -34.39
CA LYS A 278 -1.32 -17.01 -33.57
C LYS A 278 -2.58 -16.77 -32.74
N ALA A 279 -2.41 -16.34 -31.49
CA ALA A 279 -3.50 -15.81 -30.67
C ALA A 279 -2.95 -14.95 -29.54
N SER A 280 -3.76 -14.04 -29.01
CA SER A 280 -3.52 -13.44 -27.69
C SER A 280 -4.23 -14.28 -26.62
N LEU A 281 -3.59 -14.56 -25.49
CA LEU A 281 -4.18 -15.30 -24.37
C LEU A 281 -4.48 -14.38 -23.17
N SER A 282 -5.48 -14.77 -22.38
CA SER A 282 -5.84 -14.13 -21.12
C SER A 282 -6.05 -15.17 -20.03
N LEU A 283 -5.54 -14.90 -18.83
CA LEU A 283 -5.86 -15.59 -17.58
C LEU A 283 -6.72 -14.66 -16.72
N LYS A 284 -7.97 -15.05 -16.43
CA LYS A 284 -8.94 -14.18 -15.75
C LYS A 284 -9.73 -14.90 -14.67
N ASN A 285 -9.94 -14.25 -13.54
CA ASN A 285 -10.80 -14.75 -12.45
C ASN A 285 -12.17 -14.03 -12.41
N ALA A 286 -13.03 -14.44 -11.48
CA ALA A 286 -14.38 -13.89 -11.34
C ALA A 286 -14.41 -12.41 -10.91
N GLU A 287 -13.40 -11.99 -10.15
CA GLU A 287 -13.25 -10.64 -9.60
C GLU A 287 -12.76 -9.61 -10.64
N GLY A 288 -12.31 -10.08 -11.81
CA GLY A 288 -11.80 -9.27 -12.91
C GLY A 288 -10.32 -8.91 -12.81
N VAL A 289 -9.54 -9.68 -12.05
CA VAL A 289 -8.08 -9.69 -12.11
C VAL A 289 -7.67 -10.46 -13.36
N GLU A 290 -6.72 -9.92 -14.12
CA GLU A 290 -6.39 -10.40 -15.46
C GLU A 290 -4.89 -10.32 -15.73
N PHE A 291 -4.36 -11.37 -16.37
CA PHE A 291 -3.01 -11.39 -16.94
C PHE A 291 -3.12 -11.73 -18.42
N GLU A 292 -2.35 -11.04 -19.26
CA GLU A 292 -2.41 -11.15 -20.72
C GLU A 292 -1.08 -11.60 -21.33
N ALA A 293 -1.15 -12.36 -22.42
CA ALA A 293 -0.03 -12.66 -23.30
C ALA A 293 -0.43 -12.30 -24.73
N LYS A 294 0.10 -11.20 -25.27
CA LYS A 294 -0.29 -10.64 -26.57
C LYS A 294 0.50 -11.25 -27.73
N ASP A 295 -0.17 -11.41 -28.87
CA ASP A 295 0.40 -11.77 -30.17
C ASP A 295 1.32 -13.01 -30.15
N VAL A 296 0.96 -14.01 -29.34
CA VAL A 296 1.74 -15.24 -29.17
C VAL A 296 1.72 -16.05 -30.46
N VAL A 297 2.91 -16.33 -31.00
CA VAL A 297 3.12 -17.24 -32.12
C VAL A 297 3.36 -18.64 -31.57
N PHE A 298 2.45 -19.57 -31.86
CA PHE A 298 2.54 -20.97 -31.43
C PHE A 298 3.21 -21.79 -32.52
N ASN A 299 4.42 -22.29 -32.24
CA ASN A 299 5.16 -23.15 -33.15
C ASN A 299 4.95 -24.61 -32.74
N LYS A 300 4.44 -25.44 -33.67
CA LYS A 300 4.39 -26.89 -33.47
C LYS A 300 5.83 -27.42 -33.47
N LEU A 301 6.19 -28.09 -32.37
CA LEU A 301 7.53 -28.63 -32.14
C LEU A 301 7.60 -30.07 -32.67
N ASP A 302 8.76 -30.47 -33.19
CA ASP A 302 8.97 -31.82 -33.75
C ASP A 302 8.81 -32.91 -32.68
N ASN A 303 9.18 -32.59 -31.43
CA ASN A 303 8.98 -33.47 -30.28
C ASN A 303 7.59 -33.24 -29.66
N PRO A 304 6.67 -34.22 -29.73
CA PRO A 304 5.31 -34.07 -29.19
C PRO A 304 5.24 -33.99 -27.66
N ASN A 305 6.35 -34.16 -26.94
CA ASN A 305 6.43 -33.99 -25.48
C ASN A 305 7.02 -32.64 -25.06
N GLU A 306 7.46 -31.82 -26.00
CA GLU A 306 8.02 -30.51 -25.73
C GLU A 306 6.92 -29.45 -25.58
N THR A 307 7.20 -28.42 -24.76
CA THR A 307 6.26 -27.33 -24.45
C THR A 307 6.89 -25.98 -24.77
N GLN A 308 6.13 -25.12 -25.42
CA GLN A 308 6.46 -23.71 -25.58
C GLN A 308 6.03 -22.94 -24.33
N ASN A 309 6.93 -22.15 -23.74
CA ASN A 309 6.57 -21.28 -22.62
C ASN A 309 5.83 -20.03 -23.11
N VAL A 310 4.65 -19.78 -22.55
CA VAL A 310 3.89 -18.54 -22.75
C VAL A 310 3.98 -17.69 -21.49
N VAL A 311 4.40 -16.44 -21.64
CA VAL A 311 4.62 -15.50 -20.55
C VAL A 311 3.45 -14.52 -20.48
N PHE A 312 2.75 -14.50 -19.35
CA PHE A 312 1.62 -13.62 -19.08
C PHE A 312 2.04 -12.47 -18.14
N THR A 313 1.67 -11.25 -18.52
CA THR A 313 1.92 -10.02 -17.76
C THR A 313 0.63 -9.47 -17.16
N PRO A 314 0.66 -8.86 -15.96
CA PRO A 314 -0.54 -8.43 -15.26
C PRO A 314 -1.16 -7.17 -15.89
N VAL A 315 -2.48 -7.18 -16.06
CA VAL A 315 -3.25 -6.00 -16.49
C VAL A 315 -3.45 -5.10 -15.27
N LEU A 316 -2.73 -3.98 -15.22
CA LEU A 316 -2.79 -3.03 -14.10
C LEU A 316 -4.01 -2.11 -14.25
N ASN A 317 -5.08 -2.44 -13.53
CA ASN A 317 -6.40 -1.79 -13.62
C ASN A 317 -7.00 -1.42 -12.25
N ASP A 318 -6.15 -1.02 -11.30
CA ASP A 318 -6.45 -0.74 -9.88
C ASP A 318 -7.12 -1.89 -9.10
N LYS A 319 -7.28 -3.08 -9.70
CA LYS A 319 -7.69 -4.28 -8.99
C LYS A 319 -6.56 -4.80 -8.10
N LYS A 320 -6.96 -5.28 -6.93
CA LYS A 320 -6.14 -6.11 -6.06
C LYS A 320 -6.35 -7.59 -6.39
N MET A 321 -5.42 -8.42 -5.95
CA MET A 321 -5.62 -9.87 -5.84
C MET A 321 -6.81 -10.17 -4.91
N PRO A 322 -7.52 -11.30 -5.11
CA PRO A 322 -8.61 -11.74 -4.24
C PRO A 322 -8.24 -11.78 -2.75
N ALA A 323 -9.24 -11.65 -1.89
CA ALA A 323 -9.08 -11.72 -0.43
C ALA A 323 -8.98 -13.17 0.10
N GLU A 324 -9.46 -14.14 -0.68
CA GLU A 324 -9.41 -15.58 -0.36
C GLU A 324 -8.00 -16.16 -0.53
N GLU A 325 -7.72 -17.27 0.16
CA GLU A 325 -6.42 -17.95 0.09
C GLU A 325 -6.22 -18.73 -1.22
N THR A 326 -7.28 -18.97 -1.99
CA THR A 326 -7.19 -19.55 -3.34
C THR A 326 -8.12 -18.83 -4.31
N SER A 327 -7.70 -18.74 -5.58
CA SER A 327 -8.51 -18.17 -6.67
C SER A 327 -8.29 -18.96 -7.95
N ASP A 328 -9.37 -19.25 -8.66
CA ASP A 328 -9.33 -19.96 -9.94
C ASP A 328 -9.29 -18.95 -11.10
N PHE A 329 -8.24 -19.04 -11.93
CA PHE A 329 -8.06 -18.23 -13.13
C PHE A 329 -8.31 -19.09 -14.37
N THR A 330 -9.26 -18.71 -15.19
CA THR A 330 -9.59 -19.43 -16.43
C THR A 330 -8.76 -18.89 -17.59
N MET A 331 -8.09 -19.77 -18.33
CA MET A 331 -7.39 -19.43 -19.56
C MET A 331 -8.34 -19.38 -20.75
N SER A 332 -8.29 -18.26 -21.47
CA SER A 332 -8.99 -18.00 -22.72
C SER A 332 -7.99 -17.49 -23.77
N GLY A 333 -8.42 -17.48 -25.03
CA GLY A 333 -7.63 -16.89 -26.12
C GLY A 333 -8.51 -16.22 -27.15
N VAL A 334 -7.97 -15.19 -27.78
CA VAL A 334 -8.62 -14.37 -28.80
C VAL A 334 -7.92 -14.61 -30.12
N ALA A 335 -8.55 -15.44 -30.95
CA ALA A 335 -8.37 -15.50 -32.39
C ALA A 335 -9.64 -16.10 -33.02
N SER A 336 -9.82 -15.83 -34.31
CA SER A 336 -10.84 -16.36 -35.22
C SER A 336 -11.11 -17.88 -35.08
N ARG A 337 -10.04 -18.69 -35.06
CA ARG A 337 -10.09 -20.16 -35.01
C ARG A 337 -9.08 -20.72 -34.00
N PHE A 338 -9.31 -20.47 -32.71
CA PHE A 338 -8.45 -20.93 -31.61
C PHE A 338 -9.17 -21.82 -30.59
N THR A 339 -8.53 -22.91 -30.18
CA THR A 339 -9.05 -23.86 -29.16
C THR A 339 -7.99 -24.18 -28.11
N ILE A 340 -8.41 -24.20 -26.84
CA ILE A 340 -7.66 -24.83 -25.74
C ILE A 340 -8.35 -26.17 -25.42
N THR A 341 -7.60 -27.26 -25.42
CA THR A 341 -8.06 -28.60 -25.01
C THR A 341 -7.51 -28.99 -23.63
N GLY A 342 -8.28 -29.80 -22.90
CA GLY A 342 -8.01 -30.13 -21.49
C GLY A 342 -8.64 -29.15 -20.49
N ASP A 343 -8.14 -29.17 -19.26
CA ASP A 343 -8.50 -28.19 -18.23
C ASP A 343 -7.97 -26.80 -18.60
N LYS A 344 -8.68 -25.77 -18.18
CA LYS A 344 -8.39 -24.35 -18.45
C LYS A 344 -8.19 -23.55 -17.16
N ILE A 345 -8.36 -24.17 -16.00
CA ILE A 345 -8.31 -23.49 -14.71
C ILE A 345 -6.91 -23.62 -14.10
N ILE A 346 -6.30 -22.48 -13.82
CA ILE A 346 -5.08 -22.37 -13.00
C ILE A 346 -5.51 -21.92 -11.61
N LYS A 347 -5.27 -22.75 -10.59
CA LYS A 347 -5.50 -22.40 -9.19
C LYS A 347 -4.32 -21.62 -8.64
N PHE A 348 -4.55 -20.37 -8.26
CA PHE A 348 -3.62 -19.55 -7.50
C PHE A 348 -3.78 -19.84 -6.01
N ASN A 349 -2.66 -19.97 -5.30
CA ASN A 349 -2.61 -20.00 -3.84
C ASN A 349 -2.02 -18.66 -3.37
N LEU A 350 -2.78 -17.90 -2.59
CA LEU A 350 -2.45 -16.52 -2.21
C LEU A 350 -2.12 -16.47 -0.72
N ALA A 351 -0.84 -16.22 -0.41
CA ALA A 351 -0.41 -16.07 0.97
C ALA A 351 -0.96 -14.76 1.59
N GLN A 352 -1.09 -14.73 2.90
CA GLN A 352 -1.27 -13.47 3.62
C GLN A 352 0.06 -12.71 3.65
N LYS A 353 0.02 -11.40 3.36
CA LYS A 353 1.21 -10.56 3.47
C LYS A 353 1.63 -10.49 4.96
N PRO A 354 2.89 -10.79 5.31
CA PRO A 354 3.34 -10.71 6.70
C PRO A 354 3.19 -9.30 7.27
N VAL A 355 2.70 -9.21 8.51
CA VAL A 355 2.67 -7.94 9.26
C VAL A 355 4.11 -7.46 9.50
N SER A 356 4.33 -6.14 9.44
CA SER A 356 5.65 -5.57 9.69
C SER A 356 5.53 -4.22 10.39
N TYR A 357 6.30 -4.05 11.45
CA TYR A 357 6.32 -2.87 12.29
C TYR A 357 7.61 -2.84 13.11
N THR A 358 7.91 -1.66 13.67
CA THR A 358 9.01 -1.45 14.63
C THR A 358 8.44 -0.95 15.95
N VAL A 359 9.15 -1.20 17.06
CA VAL A 359 8.77 -0.71 18.40
C VAL A 359 9.74 0.37 18.85
N ASP A 360 9.21 1.49 19.34
CA ASP A 360 10.02 2.49 20.03
C ASP A 360 10.22 2.07 21.50
N CYS A 361 11.21 1.19 21.72
CA CYS A 361 11.51 0.64 23.04
C CYS A 361 11.86 1.72 24.09
N ALA A 362 12.27 2.93 23.67
CA ALA A 362 12.60 4.03 24.57
C ALA A 362 11.38 4.80 25.08
N LYS A 363 10.22 4.68 24.41
CA LYS A 363 8.96 5.37 24.78
C LYS A 363 7.92 4.45 25.42
N ILE A 364 8.25 3.18 25.68
CA ILE A 364 7.37 2.25 26.37
C ILE A 364 7.13 2.73 27.81
N LYS A 365 5.86 2.77 28.21
CA LYS A 365 5.43 3.20 29.54
C LYS A 365 4.25 2.36 30.02
N SER A 366 3.93 2.42 31.30
CA SER A 366 2.66 1.92 31.84
C SER A 366 1.70 3.07 32.13
N ASN A 367 0.42 2.78 32.26
CA ASN A 367 -0.58 3.77 32.68
C ASN A 367 -0.43 4.23 34.14
N ARG A 368 0.35 3.49 34.94
CA ARG A 368 0.59 3.74 36.38
C ARG A 368 2.03 3.38 36.75
N SER A 369 2.54 3.99 37.82
CA SER A 369 3.92 3.75 38.30
C SER A 369 4.15 2.36 38.89
N THR A 370 3.10 1.74 39.45
CA THR A 370 3.18 0.40 40.05
C THR A 370 1.95 -0.46 39.75
N VAL A 371 2.16 -1.76 39.66
CA VAL A 371 1.12 -2.77 39.84
C VAL A 371 0.74 -2.83 41.33
N PRO A 372 -0.57 -2.85 41.69
CA PRO A 372 -1.02 -2.98 43.07
C PRO A 372 -0.48 -4.24 43.77
N TYR A 373 0.14 -4.06 44.92
CA TYR A 373 0.56 -5.16 45.80
C TYR A 373 -0.64 -5.78 46.56
N ASN A 374 -0.66 -7.11 46.66
CA ASN A 374 -1.63 -7.90 47.43
C ASN A 374 -3.11 -7.59 47.10
N LYS A 375 -3.39 -7.32 45.83
CA LYS A 375 -4.73 -7.14 45.25
C LYS A 375 -4.80 -7.78 43.86
N GLU A 376 -6.00 -8.15 43.41
CA GLU A 376 -6.22 -8.55 42.02
C GLU A 376 -5.92 -7.38 41.08
N ILE A 377 -5.21 -7.64 39.99
CA ILE A 377 -4.78 -6.60 39.05
C ILE A 377 -5.95 -6.00 38.24
N GLY A 378 -6.98 -6.79 37.93
CA GLY A 378 -8.10 -6.38 37.09
C GLY A 378 -7.64 -5.84 35.73
N ASP A 379 -8.25 -4.73 35.30
CA ASP A 379 -7.78 -3.89 34.17
C ASP A 379 -7.00 -2.64 34.64
N THR A 380 -6.57 -2.60 35.91
CA THR A 380 -6.04 -1.36 36.51
C THR A 380 -4.66 -0.97 35.99
N TYR A 381 -3.85 -1.93 35.56
CA TYR A 381 -2.49 -1.71 35.04
C TYR A 381 -2.33 -2.30 33.64
N HIS A 382 -1.82 -1.51 32.71
CA HIS A 382 -1.49 -1.92 31.34
C HIS A 382 -0.21 -1.25 30.84
N ILE A 383 0.46 -1.90 29.87
CA ILE A 383 1.68 -1.40 29.23
C ILE A 383 1.30 -0.78 27.87
N ILE A 384 1.80 0.41 27.59
CA ILE A 384 1.62 1.13 26.32
C ILE A 384 2.92 1.01 25.53
N VAL A 385 2.85 0.38 24.37
CA VAL A 385 3.97 0.09 23.46
C VAL A 385 3.79 0.91 22.18
N PRO A 386 4.55 1.99 21.98
CA PRO A 386 4.52 2.76 20.74
C PRO A 386 5.19 1.97 19.61
N VAL A 387 4.53 1.95 18.45
CA VAL A 387 4.99 1.25 17.25
C VAL A 387 4.94 2.16 16.02
N ASP A 388 5.72 1.84 15.00
CA ASP A 388 5.59 2.40 13.66
C ASP A 388 5.36 1.25 12.67
N VAL A 389 4.25 1.29 11.93
CA VAL A 389 3.74 0.15 11.15
C VAL A 389 4.09 0.29 9.67
N ASP A 390 4.93 -0.61 9.16
CA ASP A 390 5.31 -0.68 7.74
C ASP A 390 4.26 -1.42 6.90
N VAL A 391 3.68 -2.49 7.46
CA VAL A 391 2.67 -3.33 6.82
C VAL A 391 1.58 -3.68 7.83
N ALA A 392 0.38 -3.17 7.57
CA ALA A 392 -0.83 -3.46 8.34
C ALA A 392 -1.19 -4.96 8.29
N GLY A 393 -1.73 -5.47 9.39
CA GLY A 393 -2.09 -6.89 9.54
C GLY A 393 -2.43 -7.25 10.99
N GLU A 394 -2.75 -8.52 11.23
CA GLU A 394 -2.85 -9.07 12.59
C GLU A 394 -1.49 -9.09 13.26
N TYR A 395 -1.44 -8.71 14.53
CA TYR A 395 -0.21 -8.67 15.32
C TYR A 395 -0.41 -9.30 16.70
N GLU A 396 0.69 -9.71 17.33
CA GLU A 396 0.67 -10.15 18.72
C GLU A 396 1.97 -9.78 19.43
N ILE A 397 1.85 -8.86 20.38
CA ILE A 397 2.93 -8.41 21.27
C ILE A 397 2.64 -8.95 22.68
N VAL A 398 3.64 -9.58 23.31
CA VAL A 398 3.54 -10.19 24.64
C VAL A 398 4.77 -9.90 25.50
N THR A 399 4.67 -10.17 26.80
CA THR A 399 5.83 -10.20 27.70
C THR A 399 6.36 -11.61 27.92
N GLU A 400 7.68 -11.80 27.81
CA GLU A 400 8.35 -13.11 27.97
C GLU A 400 8.57 -13.51 29.45
N ASN A 401 8.81 -12.54 30.33
CA ASN A 401 9.03 -12.78 31.76
C ASN A 401 7.82 -12.30 32.58
N ALA A 402 7.50 -13.04 33.65
CA ALA A 402 6.47 -12.64 34.59
C ALA A 402 6.93 -11.55 35.56
N ALA A 403 6.12 -10.51 35.75
CA ALA A 403 6.25 -9.59 36.88
C ALA A 403 5.45 -10.13 38.06
N ASP A 404 6.09 -10.89 38.95
CA ASP A 404 5.43 -11.58 40.08
C ASP A 404 4.21 -12.44 39.66
N GLY A 405 4.38 -13.25 38.61
CA GLY A 405 3.31 -14.08 38.04
C GLY A 405 2.46 -13.41 36.95
N LEU A 406 2.63 -12.09 36.72
CA LEU A 406 1.88 -11.35 35.70
C LEU A 406 2.55 -11.38 34.33
N PHE A 407 1.78 -11.74 33.32
CA PHE A 407 2.10 -11.58 31.90
C PHE A 407 1.15 -10.57 31.26
N PHE A 408 1.61 -9.86 30.23
CA PHE A 408 0.82 -8.91 29.46
C PHE A 408 0.80 -9.29 27.98
N SER A 409 -0.34 -9.06 27.31
CA SER A 409 -0.52 -9.32 25.89
C SER A 409 -1.42 -8.27 25.22
N SER A 410 -1.17 -7.98 23.95
CA SER A 410 -2.09 -7.22 23.10
C SER A 410 -3.34 -8.04 22.70
N THR A 411 -3.28 -9.37 22.81
CA THR A 411 -4.40 -10.27 22.53
C THR A 411 -5.47 -10.13 23.62
N VAL A 412 -6.63 -9.60 23.26
CA VAL A 412 -7.76 -9.37 24.18
C VAL A 412 -8.73 -10.54 24.09
N ASN A 413 -8.99 -11.21 25.21
CA ASN A 413 -9.90 -12.37 25.30
C ASN A 413 -9.61 -13.49 24.27
N GLY A 414 -8.33 -13.69 23.92
CA GLY A 414 -7.91 -14.69 22.93
C GLY A 414 -7.98 -14.23 21.46
N VAL A 415 -8.37 -12.98 21.19
CA VAL A 415 -8.47 -12.42 19.84
C VAL A 415 -7.29 -11.49 19.55
N LYS A 416 -6.51 -11.82 18.50
CA LYS A 416 -5.43 -10.95 18.00
C LYS A 416 -5.99 -9.64 17.48
N GLN A 417 -5.21 -8.58 17.60
CA GLN A 417 -5.61 -7.26 17.15
C GLN A 417 -5.01 -6.98 15.77
N VAL A 418 -5.62 -6.06 15.02
CA VAL A 418 -5.21 -5.71 13.66
C VAL A 418 -4.72 -4.26 13.65
N PHE A 419 -3.59 -3.99 13.00
CA PHE A 419 -3.21 -2.62 12.68
C PHE A 419 -4.10 -2.10 11.54
N PRO A 420 -4.94 -1.06 11.74
CA PRO A 420 -5.86 -0.55 10.72
C PRO A 420 -5.17 0.18 9.55
N GLY A 421 -3.87 0.48 9.67
CA GLY A 421 -3.11 1.20 8.66
C GLY A 421 -1.61 1.22 8.99
N THR A 422 -0.85 1.95 8.18
CA THR A 422 0.59 2.17 8.37
C THR A 422 0.89 3.43 9.18
N GLY A 423 2.12 3.56 9.67
CA GLY A 423 2.58 4.72 10.44
C GLY A 423 2.45 4.58 11.97
N PRO A 424 2.77 5.64 12.73
CA PRO A 424 2.90 5.61 14.19
C PRO A 424 1.58 5.32 14.92
N GLN A 425 1.58 4.29 15.77
CA GLN A 425 0.43 3.80 16.53
C GLN A 425 0.82 3.42 17.97
N GLN A 426 -0.17 3.16 18.83
CA GLN A 426 0.04 2.68 20.19
C GLN A 426 -0.66 1.33 20.38
N VAL A 427 0.10 0.33 20.83
CA VAL A 427 -0.43 -0.96 21.27
C VAL A 427 -0.59 -0.95 22.78
N ILE A 428 -1.70 -1.48 23.29
CA ILE A 428 -1.94 -1.66 24.72
C ILE A 428 -1.80 -3.15 25.06
N LEU A 429 -0.95 -3.49 26.02
CA LEU A 429 -0.81 -4.83 26.58
C LEU A 429 -1.58 -4.93 27.89
N TYR A 430 -2.62 -5.75 27.91
CA TYR A 430 -3.48 -6.02 29.07
C TYR A 430 -2.96 -7.24 29.86
N PRO A 431 -3.26 -7.37 31.16
CA PRO A 431 -2.95 -8.57 31.93
C PRO A 431 -3.60 -9.81 31.30
N VAL A 432 -2.80 -10.83 31.02
CA VAL A 432 -3.27 -12.12 30.44
C VAL A 432 -4.26 -12.82 31.38
N ASN A 433 -4.06 -12.69 32.69
CA ASN A 433 -5.00 -13.12 33.72
C ASN A 433 -5.24 -11.97 34.70
N LYS A 434 -6.47 -11.44 34.69
CA LYS A 434 -6.88 -10.29 35.50
C LYS A 434 -7.03 -10.60 37.00
N ASN A 435 -7.11 -11.88 37.36
CA ASN A 435 -7.35 -12.35 38.73
C ASN A 435 -6.04 -12.67 39.48
N VAL A 436 -4.89 -12.36 38.90
CA VAL A 436 -3.59 -12.55 39.57
C VAL A 436 -3.43 -11.52 40.68
N VAL A 437 -3.02 -12.01 41.86
CA VAL A 437 -2.72 -11.22 43.06
C VAL A 437 -1.21 -11.23 43.30
N PRO A 438 -0.49 -10.13 43.04
CA PRO A 438 0.96 -10.07 43.28
C PRO A 438 1.28 -10.13 44.77
N ALA A 439 2.13 -11.09 45.16
CA ALA A 439 2.47 -11.43 46.54
C ALA A 439 3.80 -10.82 47.02
N ASN A 440 4.64 -10.32 46.10
CA ASN A 440 5.98 -9.80 46.40
C ASN A 440 6.17 -8.36 45.91
N LYS A 441 6.71 -7.48 46.77
CA LYS A 441 7.10 -6.12 46.37
C LYS A 441 8.47 -6.17 45.68
N GLY A 442 8.61 -5.53 44.52
CA GLY A 442 9.87 -5.52 43.78
C GLY A 442 9.77 -4.85 42.40
N THR A 443 10.91 -4.72 41.73
CA THR A 443 10.98 -4.27 40.34
C THR A 443 11.44 -5.44 39.46
N TYR A 444 10.59 -5.80 38.51
CA TYR A 444 10.74 -6.95 37.63
C TYR A 444 11.09 -6.49 36.21
N ASP A 445 12.07 -7.16 35.60
CA ASP A 445 12.48 -6.91 34.22
C ASP A 445 11.64 -7.77 33.26
N VAL A 446 10.60 -7.18 32.66
CA VAL A 446 9.83 -7.84 31.60
C VAL A 446 10.43 -7.52 30.23
N ARG A 447 10.50 -8.50 29.34
CA ARG A 447 10.93 -8.31 27.96
C ARG A 447 9.70 -8.31 27.06
N ILE A 448 9.62 -7.34 26.16
CA ILE A 448 8.51 -7.20 25.20
C ILE A 448 8.96 -7.80 23.87
N ILE A 449 8.21 -8.79 23.41
CA ILE A 449 8.47 -9.58 22.21
C ILE A 449 7.21 -9.66 21.34
N ASN A 450 7.37 -9.94 20.06
CA ASN A 450 6.27 -10.31 19.17
C ASN A 450 6.23 -11.83 18.97
N THR A 451 5.04 -12.34 18.63
CA THR A 451 4.80 -13.77 18.29
C THR A 451 4.10 -13.93 16.93
N ASP A 452 4.08 -12.88 16.12
CA ASP A 452 3.43 -12.79 14.80
C ASP A 452 4.37 -13.09 13.61
N GLY A 453 5.52 -13.72 13.87
CA GLY A 453 6.43 -14.22 12.83
C GLY A 453 7.36 -13.17 12.21
N ASN A 454 7.26 -11.89 12.58
CA ASN A 454 8.23 -10.87 12.15
C ASN A 454 9.59 -11.09 12.83
N ALA A 455 10.68 -11.20 12.06
CA ALA A 455 11.98 -11.69 12.50
C ALA A 455 12.85 -10.63 13.23
N LYS A 456 12.31 -10.01 14.28
CA LYS A 456 13.05 -9.17 15.24
C LYS A 456 12.46 -9.31 16.64
N THR A 457 13.18 -9.94 17.57
CA THR A 457 12.82 -9.89 19.01
C THR A 457 12.88 -8.44 19.50
N MET A 458 11.73 -7.78 19.54
CA MET A 458 11.63 -6.34 19.29
C MET A 458 12.40 -5.42 20.25
N CYS A 459 12.41 -5.75 21.54
CA CYS A 459 13.20 -5.00 22.52
C CYS A 459 14.25 -5.88 23.19
N GLU A 460 15.52 -5.51 23.01
CA GLU A 460 16.64 -6.00 23.83
C GLU A 460 16.62 -5.34 25.22
N ALA A 461 16.13 -4.10 25.30
CA ALA A 461 15.91 -3.40 26.55
C ALA A 461 14.75 -4.02 27.35
N LYS A 462 14.98 -4.22 28.64
CA LYS A 462 14.00 -4.73 29.60
C LYS A 462 13.13 -3.58 30.12
N PHE A 463 11.81 -3.71 30.01
CA PHE A 463 10.87 -2.80 30.65
C PHE A 463 10.73 -3.16 32.13
N LYS A 464 10.66 -2.14 33.01
CA LYS A 464 10.64 -2.34 34.46
C LYS A 464 9.22 -2.23 34.99
N VAL A 465 8.62 -3.38 35.32
CA VAL A 465 7.32 -3.45 36.02
C VAL A 465 7.58 -3.47 37.51
N LYS A 466 7.08 -2.48 38.23
CA LYS A 466 7.23 -2.36 39.68
C LYS A 466 5.95 -2.85 40.36
N VAL A 467 6.04 -3.92 41.15
CA VAL A 467 4.97 -4.39 42.04
C VAL A 467 5.18 -3.76 43.40
N GLY A 468 4.15 -3.10 43.93
CA GLY A 468 4.28 -2.44 45.22
C GLY A 468 3.18 -1.45 45.52
N ASN A 469 3.58 -0.43 46.26
CA ASN A 469 2.74 0.68 46.65
C ASN A 469 2.94 1.83 45.64
N PRO A 470 1.87 2.47 45.14
CA PRO A 470 1.95 3.61 44.23
C PRO A 470 2.92 4.71 44.68
N ASP A 471 3.66 5.27 43.72
CA ASP A 471 4.44 6.49 43.92
C ASP A 471 3.51 7.71 44.00
N LEU A 472 3.78 8.62 44.93
CA LEU A 472 2.98 9.82 45.15
C LEU A 472 3.74 11.03 44.59
N ASN A 473 3.29 11.52 43.44
CA ASN A 473 3.88 12.63 42.71
C ASN A 473 2.98 13.85 42.86
N ILE A 474 3.39 14.79 43.72
CA ILE A 474 2.60 15.96 44.07
C ILE A 474 3.14 17.22 43.38
N LEU A 475 2.24 17.98 42.77
CA LEU A 475 2.50 19.36 42.35
C LEU A 475 1.83 20.31 43.36
N TYR A 476 2.62 20.99 44.17
CA TYR A 476 2.13 22.05 45.08
C TYR A 476 2.28 23.40 44.39
N ILE A 477 1.20 24.19 44.39
CA ILE A 477 1.15 25.52 43.80
C ILE A 477 0.62 26.49 44.86
N GLY A 478 1.41 27.50 45.21
CA GLY A 478 1.06 28.50 46.23
C GLY A 478 1.60 29.90 45.91
N SER A 479 1.46 30.85 46.84
CA SER A 479 1.92 32.25 46.67
C SER A 479 2.95 32.72 47.72
N ASP A 480 3.60 33.84 47.43
CA ASP A 480 4.50 34.55 48.38
C ASP A 480 3.72 35.37 49.43
N TYR A 481 2.45 35.62 49.14
CA TYR A 481 1.45 36.17 50.06
C TYR A 481 0.70 35.01 50.72
N GLU A 482 0.51 35.10 52.04
CA GLU A 482 -0.26 34.21 52.94
C GLU A 482 -0.49 32.78 52.42
N ALA A 483 0.40 31.85 52.80
CA ALA A 483 0.20 30.42 52.59
C ALA A 483 -0.80 29.90 53.64
N ASP A 484 -2.01 29.56 53.19
CA ASP A 484 -3.14 29.28 54.07
C ASP A 484 -3.02 27.89 54.74
N PHE A 485 -2.28 26.93 54.15
CA PHE A 485 -2.17 25.55 54.66
C PHE A 485 -0.77 25.16 55.14
N TYR A 486 -0.30 25.82 56.19
CA TYR A 486 0.93 25.49 56.96
C TYR A 486 1.07 24.00 57.33
N VAL A 487 -0.04 23.27 57.46
CA VAL A 487 -0.08 21.82 57.68
C VAL A 487 0.65 21.08 56.56
N PHE A 488 0.42 21.41 55.29
CA PHE A 488 1.03 20.70 54.16
C PHE A 488 2.56 20.87 54.13
N ASP A 489 3.08 22.08 54.39
CA ASP A 489 4.53 22.33 54.47
C ASP A 489 5.18 21.65 55.68
N ARG A 490 4.56 21.71 56.87
CA ARG A 490 5.14 21.13 58.08
C ARG A 490 5.16 19.60 58.05
N TYR A 491 4.23 18.98 57.35
CA TYR A 491 3.94 17.57 57.49
C TYR A 491 4.20 16.74 56.23
N VAL A 492 3.70 17.16 55.06
CA VAL A 492 3.92 16.42 53.81
C VAL A 492 5.30 16.77 53.22
N LEU A 493 5.64 18.06 53.11
CA LEU A 493 6.92 18.51 52.53
C LEU A 493 8.16 18.16 53.38
N ARG A 494 7.98 17.69 54.62
CA ARG A 494 9.06 17.29 55.54
C ARG A 494 9.13 15.79 55.79
N GLY A 495 8.37 14.97 55.04
CA GLY A 495 8.43 13.51 55.11
C GLY A 495 7.84 12.90 56.38
N ASN A 496 6.97 13.62 57.10
CA ASN A 496 6.27 13.09 58.27
C ASN A 496 5.11 12.17 57.83
N LYS A 497 4.76 11.18 58.65
CA LYS A 497 3.81 10.11 58.31
C LYS A 497 2.38 10.47 58.80
N PHE A 498 1.34 10.21 58.00
CA PHE A 498 -0.10 10.58 58.15
C PHE A 498 -1.10 9.45 57.83
N GLY A 499 -1.96 9.11 58.79
CA GLY A 499 -3.02 8.09 58.68
C GLY A 499 -3.83 8.06 59.98
N GLU A 500 -4.71 7.07 60.18
CA GLU A 500 -5.57 6.95 61.39
C GLU A 500 -4.81 6.81 62.73
N THR A 501 -3.49 6.65 62.69
CA THR A 501 -2.59 6.68 63.86
C THR A 501 -1.42 7.68 63.72
N GLY A 502 -1.45 8.55 62.72
CA GLY A 502 -0.34 9.45 62.39
C GLY A 502 0.77 8.73 61.62
N ARG A 503 0.40 7.86 60.65
CA ARG A 503 1.33 7.14 59.78
C ARG A 503 0.83 7.01 58.34
N ILE A 504 1.62 7.49 57.37
CA ILE A 504 1.42 7.33 55.92
C ILE A 504 1.35 5.82 55.71
N LEU A 505 0.20 5.35 55.21
CA LEU A 505 0.07 4.05 54.58
C LEU A 505 1.22 3.92 53.59
N GLU A 506 2.03 2.86 53.68
CA GLU A 506 3.30 2.77 52.97
C GLU A 506 3.15 3.20 51.50
N THR A 507 3.70 4.35 51.11
CA THR A 507 3.77 4.78 49.71
C THR A 507 4.93 4.11 49.00
N GLY A 508 4.99 4.26 47.68
CA GLY A 508 6.25 4.24 46.96
C GLY A 508 7.11 5.47 47.28
N GLN A 509 7.84 5.96 46.27
CA GLN A 509 8.55 7.22 46.32
C GLN A 509 7.55 8.38 46.46
N LEU A 510 7.87 9.33 47.34
CA LEU A 510 7.20 10.62 47.45
C LEU A 510 8.05 11.66 46.70
N LYS A 511 7.50 12.24 45.64
CA LYS A 511 8.08 13.39 44.93
C LYS A 511 7.15 14.57 45.12
N VAL A 512 7.67 15.74 45.50
CA VAL A 512 6.90 16.97 45.56
C VAL A 512 7.62 18.11 44.85
N ASP A 513 7.03 18.60 43.77
CA ASP A 513 7.50 19.78 43.05
C ASP A 513 6.69 21.00 43.51
N LYS A 514 7.39 22.07 43.92
CA LYS A 514 6.81 23.28 44.53
C LYS A 514 6.94 24.47 43.59
N VAL A 515 5.81 25.07 43.23
CA VAL A 515 5.73 26.28 42.40
C VAL A 515 5.14 27.42 43.24
N ILE A 516 5.88 28.51 43.39
CA ILE A 516 5.42 29.72 44.09
C ILE A 516 5.20 30.84 43.07
N LEU A 517 3.98 31.39 43.05
CA LEU A 517 3.57 32.47 42.17
C LEU A 517 3.43 33.76 42.98
N HIS A 518 4.08 34.84 42.53
CA HIS A 518 4.08 36.08 43.29
C HIS A 518 2.82 36.91 43.02
N TYR A 519 2.20 37.43 44.09
CA TYR A 519 1.08 38.36 43.95
C TYR A 519 1.54 39.62 43.19
N ALA A 520 0.64 40.20 42.39
CA ALA A 520 1.02 41.16 41.37
C ALA A 520 1.44 42.54 41.92
N ASP A 521 1.02 42.90 43.13
CA ASP A 521 1.15 44.27 43.63
C ASP A 521 1.43 44.35 45.14
N ARG A 522 2.62 44.83 45.52
CA ARG A 522 2.82 45.38 46.88
C ARG A 522 2.61 46.88 46.80
N ILE A 523 1.49 47.33 47.34
CA ILE A 523 1.09 48.75 47.46
C ILE A 523 2.21 49.63 48.08
N GLU A 524 3.09 49.07 48.92
CA GLU A 524 4.20 49.78 49.55
C GLU A 524 5.45 49.99 48.64
N ARG A 525 5.59 49.29 47.52
CA ARG A 525 6.78 49.35 46.65
C ARG A 525 6.37 49.25 45.18
N LYS A 526 6.46 50.37 44.46
CA LYS A 526 6.06 50.55 43.03
C LYS A 526 6.94 49.80 42.01
N VAL A 527 7.32 48.56 42.30
CA VAL A 527 8.17 47.69 41.49
C VAL A 527 7.55 46.29 41.48
N LEU A 528 7.16 45.79 40.30
CA LEU A 528 6.71 44.42 40.13
C LEU A 528 7.82 43.46 40.58
N GLN A 529 7.51 42.51 41.47
CA GLN A 529 8.48 41.49 41.85
C GLN A 529 8.77 40.59 40.63
N PRO A 530 10.01 40.05 40.51
CA PRO A 530 10.25 38.95 39.59
C PRO A 530 9.22 37.85 39.84
N ASN A 531 8.69 37.27 38.76
CA ASN A 531 7.68 36.21 38.77
C ASN A 531 6.24 36.65 39.15
N SER A 532 5.97 37.95 39.37
CA SER A 532 4.60 38.48 39.50
C SER A 532 3.74 38.27 38.25
N TYR A 533 2.40 38.26 38.38
CA TYR A 533 1.47 37.98 37.27
C TYR A 533 1.78 38.75 35.98
N GLY A 534 2.00 40.06 36.09
CA GLY A 534 2.30 40.98 34.98
C GLY A 534 3.76 41.04 34.52
N HIS A 535 4.66 40.23 35.09
CA HIS A 535 6.08 40.17 34.73
C HIS A 535 6.36 39.06 33.71
N ALA A 536 7.32 39.26 32.78
CA ALA A 536 7.65 38.28 31.74
C ALA A 536 8.01 36.89 32.32
N ASN A 537 8.88 36.86 33.34
CA ASN A 537 9.20 35.62 34.08
C ASN A 537 7.96 34.94 34.68
N GLY A 538 6.98 35.71 35.18
CA GLY A 538 5.75 35.16 35.73
C GLY A 538 4.89 34.49 34.66
N LYS A 539 4.81 35.09 33.47
CA LYS A 539 4.18 34.46 32.29
C LYS A 539 4.90 33.17 31.90
N ALA A 540 6.23 33.19 31.81
CA ALA A 540 7.03 32.01 31.49
C ALA A 540 6.84 30.87 32.52
N MET A 541 6.78 31.20 33.81
CA MET A 541 6.48 30.23 34.87
C MET A 541 5.08 29.63 34.78
N ARG A 542 4.07 30.39 34.34
CA ARG A 542 2.71 29.84 34.11
C ARG A 542 2.66 28.93 32.89
N THR A 543 3.40 29.24 31.83
CA THR A 543 3.56 28.33 30.68
C THR A 543 4.30 27.04 31.07
N ASP A 544 5.37 27.10 31.86
CA ASP A 544 6.04 25.92 32.42
C ASP A 544 5.12 25.11 33.33
N LEU A 545 4.34 25.78 34.18
CA LEU A 545 3.35 25.15 35.05
C LEU A 545 2.24 24.43 34.25
N ALA A 546 1.69 25.08 33.21
CA ALA A 546 0.69 24.47 32.34
C ALA A 546 1.26 23.25 31.59
N ASN A 547 2.51 23.30 31.14
CA ASN A 547 3.21 22.17 30.56
C ASN A 547 3.36 21.01 31.57
N LYS A 548 3.80 21.30 32.81
CA LYS A 548 3.93 20.33 33.90
C LYS A 548 2.60 19.67 34.29
N ILE A 549 1.49 20.40 34.27
CA ILE A 549 0.16 19.83 34.48
C ILE A 549 -0.22 18.93 33.29
N SER A 550 0.12 19.35 32.07
CA SER A 550 -0.21 18.64 30.83
C SER A 550 0.52 17.29 30.68
N THR A 551 1.75 17.14 31.18
CA THR A 551 2.49 15.86 31.09
C THR A 551 1.77 14.71 31.79
N GLY A 552 1.05 15.00 32.88
CA GLY A 552 0.37 14.00 33.70
C GLY A 552 1.30 13.21 34.63
N ASP A 553 2.52 13.69 34.90
CA ASP A 553 3.47 13.01 35.79
C ASP A 553 3.04 13.05 37.27
N TYR A 554 2.16 13.99 37.62
CA TYR A 554 1.61 14.16 38.96
C TYR A 554 0.26 13.45 39.07
N ASN A 555 0.03 12.79 40.21
CA ASN A 555 -1.26 12.18 40.54
C ASN A 555 -2.00 12.98 41.63
N PHE A 556 -1.34 13.95 42.26
CA PHE A 556 -1.98 14.94 43.12
C PHE A 556 -1.53 16.37 42.77
N ILE A 557 -2.48 17.28 42.59
CA ILE A 557 -2.20 18.72 42.45
C ILE A 557 -2.88 19.44 43.62
N PHE A 558 -2.12 20.23 44.39
CA PHE A 558 -2.65 21.05 45.47
C PHE A 558 -2.42 22.54 45.16
N ILE A 559 -3.51 23.28 45.04
CA ILE A 559 -3.53 24.74 44.85
C ILE A 559 -3.91 25.37 46.20
N ASP A 560 -2.98 26.13 46.79
CA ASP A 560 -3.07 26.72 48.13
C ASP A 560 -3.07 28.25 48.02
N GLY A 561 -4.05 28.89 48.67
CA GLY A 561 -4.02 30.31 49.00
C GLY A 561 -4.93 31.16 48.10
N ILE A 562 -5.64 32.12 48.70
CA ILE A 562 -6.52 33.05 47.98
C ILE A 562 -5.82 33.74 46.80
N SER A 563 -4.58 34.19 46.99
CA SER A 563 -3.83 34.90 45.96
C SER A 563 -3.42 33.99 44.81
N THR A 564 -3.03 32.75 45.10
CA THR A 564 -2.75 31.71 44.09
C THR A 564 -3.99 31.42 43.24
N PHE A 565 -5.11 31.12 43.91
CA PHE A 565 -6.32 30.64 43.27
C PHE A 565 -7.05 31.73 42.46
N ASN A 566 -7.06 32.98 42.92
CA ASN A 566 -7.90 34.04 42.35
C ASN A 566 -7.17 35.12 41.55
N TYR A 567 -5.83 35.25 41.68
CA TYR A 567 -5.08 36.37 41.10
C TYR A 567 -3.82 35.96 40.32
N SER A 568 -3.22 34.81 40.65
CA SER A 568 -1.90 34.42 40.14
C SER A 568 -1.94 33.43 38.96
N MET A 569 -3.09 32.84 38.62
CA MET A 569 -3.24 31.90 37.51
C MET A 569 -3.99 32.50 36.33
N ASP A 570 -3.62 32.09 35.11
CA ASP A 570 -4.24 32.53 33.86
C ASP A 570 -4.97 31.40 33.14
N LYS A 571 -5.55 31.71 31.98
CA LYS A 571 -6.34 30.77 31.18
C LYS A 571 -5.54 29.53 30.77
N GLN A 572 -4.23 29.66 30.51
CA GLN A 572 -3.40 28.53 30.06
C GLN A 572 -3.29 27.46 31.16
N VAL A 573 -3.12 27.89 32.41
CA VAL A 573 -3.09 26.98 33.57
C VAL A 573 -4.46 26.36 33.83
N ALA A 574 -5.54 27.13 33.72
CA ALA A 574 -6.90 26.63 33.89
C ALA A 574 -7.30 25.60 32.82
N ASP A 575 -6.99 25.85 31.55
CA ASP A 575 -7.24 24.91 30.45
C ASP A 575 -6.47 23.58 30.66
N ALA A 576 -5.22 23.67 31.13
CA ALA A 576 -4.41 22.48 31.44
C ALA A 576 -5.00 21.66 32.60
N LEU A 577 -5.51 22.32 33.66
CA LEU A 577 -6.21 21.66 34.76
C LEU A 577 -7.53 21.02 34.32
N GLU A 578 -8.30 21.69 33.46
CA GLU A 578 -9.54 21.13 32.89
C GLU A 578 -9.26 19.86 32.08
N GLN A 579 -8.24 19.87 31.22
CA GLN A 579 -7.87 18.70 30.44
C GLN A 579 -7.31 17.58 31.34
N TYR A 580 -6.51 17.91 32.35
CA TYR A 580 -6.00 16.95 33.34
C TYR A 580 -7.13 16.21 34.07
N LEU A 581 -8.21 16.92 34.44
CA LEU A 581 -9.40 16.34 35.06
C LEU A 581 -10.21 15.46 34.10
N LYS A 582 -10.37 15.88 32.83
CA LYS A 582 -11.03 15.10 31.77
C LYS A 582 -10.28 13.80 31.44
N ASP A 583 -8.96 13.89 31.37
CA ASP A 583 -8.06 12.75 31.16
C ASP A 583 -7.98 11.82 32.40
N LYS A 584 -8.59 12.22 33.54
CA LYS A 584 -8.56 11.51 34.83
C LYS A 584 -7.14 11.20 35.32
N LYS A 585 -6.20 12.13 35.11
CA LYS A 585 -4.77 11.96 35.43
C LYS A 585 -4.47 11.92 36.95
N GLY A 586 -5.38 12.44 37.78
CA GLY A 586 -5.27 12.36 39.24
C GLY A 586 -6.20 13.34 39.95
N ILE A 587 -5.95 13.56 41.24
CA ILE A 587 -6.80 14.40 42.10
C ILE A 587 -6.28 15.84 42.14
N VAL A 588 -7.18 16.81 42.06
CA VAL A 588 -6.90 18.24 42.25
C VAL A 588 -7.61 18.71 43.52
N LEU A 589 -6.85 19.20 44.51
CA LEU A 589 -7.37 19.96 45.64
C LEU A 589 -7.13 21.44 45.39
N ALA A 590 -8.18 22.24 45.41
CA ALA A 590 -8.11 23.68 45.32
C ALA A 590 -8.67 24.32 46.59
N ALA A 591 -7.80 25.01 47.34
CA ALA A 591 -8.18 25.76 48.53
C ALA A 591 -8.00 27.27 48.29
N SER A 592 -9.00 28.04 48.70
CA SER A 592 -9.04 29.51 48.58
C SER A 592 -9.61 30.06 49.88
N SER A 593 -9.26 31.30 50.25
CA SER A 593 -9.95 31.96 51.36
C SER A 593 -11.22 32.70 50.90
N LEU A 594 -12.12 32.97 51.85
CA LEU A 594 -13.43 33.61 51.75
C LEU A 594 -13.54 34.67 52.85
N SER A 595 -13.81 35.94 52.52
CA SER A 595 -14.15 36.93 53.55
C SER A 595 -15.54 36.66 54.18
N ARG A 596 -15.76 37.08 55.43
CA ARG A 596 -17.06 36.99 56.14
C ARG A 596 -18.17 37.77 55.42
N TYR A 597 -18.92 37.11 54.54
CA TYR A 597 -19.95 37.73 53.70
C TYR A 597 -21.03 36.71 53.29
N ASP A 598 -22.25 37.20 53.05
CA ASP A 598 -23.36 36.45 52.47
C ASP A 598 -23.59 36.92 51.01
N GLY A 599 -23.68 36.01 50.05
CA GLY A 599 -23.96 36.32 48.64
C GLY A 599 -23.06 35.62 47.62
N GLY A 600 -23.28 35.87 46.33
CA GLY A 600 -22.59 35.18 45.23
C GLY A 600 -21.06 35.27 45.27
N TYR A 601 -20.41 34.11 45.25
CA TYR A 601 -18.96 33.93 45.39
C TYR A 601 -18.17 34.74 44.36
N ARG A 602 -18.46 34.58 43.07
CA ARG A 602 -17.75 35.28 41.98
C ARG A 602 -17.95 36.79 42.05
N ALA A 603 -19.11 37.26 42.51
CA ALA A 603 -19.36 38.69 42.72
C ALA A 603 -18.48 39.23 43.86
N ARG A 604 -18.41 38.53 45.00
CA ARG A 604 -17.60 38.92 46.15
C ARG A 604 -16.10 38.90 45.84
N MET A 605 -15.59 37.88 45.16
CA MET A 605 -14.18 37.80 44.78
C MET A 605 -13.78 38.90 43.79
N LYS A 606 -14.67 39.26 42.84
CA LYS A 606 -14.50 40.44 41.99
C LYS A 606 -14.46 41.73 42.82
N THR A 607 -15.31 41.89 43.83
CA THR A 607 -15.30 43.06 44.72
C THR A 607 -14.01 43.17 45.55
N MET A 608 -13.55 42.07 46.16
CA MET A 608 -12.29 42.06 46.93
C MET A 608 -11.09 42.47 46.06
N SER A 609 -11.04 41.99 44.82
CA SER A 609 -9.99 42.35 43.86
C SER A 609 -9.99 43.83 43.42
N ALA A 610 -11.06 44.57 43.69
CA ALA A 610 -11.13 46.02 43.43
C ALA A 610 -10.47 46.85 44.54
N TRP A 611 -10.25 46.28 45.74
CA TRP A 611 -9.55 46.96 46.84
C TRP A 611 -8.02 47.00 46.66
N GLY A 612 -7.47 46.19 45.75
CA GLY A 612 -6.03 46.05 45.53
C GLY A 612 -5.55 46.40 44.13
N ASN A 613 -6.19 47.34 43.42
CA ASN A 613 -5.89 47.58 42.00
C ASN A 613 -5.83 49.06 41.59
N ASP A 614 -4.67 49.51 41.08
CA ASP A 614 -4.41 50.81 40.46
C ASP A 614 -4.98 50.90 39.02
N GLY A 615 -6.26 50.55 38.86
CA GLY A 615 -7.01 50.69 37.61
C GLY A 615 -6.62 49.78 36.43
N LYS A 616 -5.70 48.82 36.58
CA LYS A 616 -5.27 47.94 35.46
C LYS A 616 -6.11 46.66 35.36
N THR A 617 -6.71 46.45 34.19
CA THR A 617 -7.57 45.29 33.90
C THR A 617 -6.76 44.16 33.24
N TYR A 618 -6.40 43.13 34.01
CA TYR A 618 -5.94 41.86 33.46
C TYR A 618 -7.17 40.96 33.20
N PRO A 619 -7.50 40.58 31.94
CA PRO A 619 -8.72 39.83 31.65
C PRO A 619 -8.71 38.38 32.19
N GLU A 620 -7.54 37.74 32.17
CA GLU A 620 -7.38 36.30 32.42
C GLU A 620 -7.17 35.94 33.91
N LYS A 621 -7.08 36.92 34.81
CA LYS A 621 -6.63 36.73 36.21
C LYS A 621 -7.53 35.84 37.08
N TYR A 622 -8.79 35.59 36.67
CA TYR A 622 -9.76 34.77 37.41
C TYR A 622 -9.99 33.39 36.77
N ALA A 623 -9.12 32.93 35.86
CA ALA A 623 -9.39 31.77 35.04
C ALA A 623 -9.71 30.48 35.83
N LEU A 624 -9.12 30.30 37.01
CA LEU A 624 -9.40 29.13 37.87
C LEU A 624 -10.74 29.25 38.62
N LEU A 625 -11.13 30.46 39.05
CA LEU A 625 -12.47 30.74 39.57
C LEU A 625 -13.54 30.49 38.48
N ASP A 626 -13.27 30.95 37.26
CA ASP A 626 -14.14 30.71 36.10
C ASP A 626 -14.19 29.21 35.73
N LEU A 627 -13.09 28.45 35.89
CA LEU A 627 -13.11 26.98 35.76
C LEU A 627 -14.01 26.33 36.81
N VAL A 628 -13.95 26.74 38.08
CA VAL A 628 -14.82 26.16 39.13
C VAL A 628 -16.30 26.40 38.85
N VAL A 629 -16.66 27.62 38.43
CA VAL A 629 -18.03 27.94 38.00
C VAL A 629 -18.43 27.11 36.77
N LYS A 630 -17.54 26.97 35.77
CA LYS A 630 -17.76 26.14 34.59
C LYS A 630 -18.00 24.66 34.93
N LEU A 631 -17.20 24.09 35.84
CA LEU A 631 -17.40 22.73 36.36
C LEU A 631 -18.77 22.61 37.05
N ASN A 632 -19.19 23.64 37.79
CA ASN A 632 -20.51 23.71 38.44
C ASN A 632 -21.69 24.06 37.48
N ASN A 633 -21.72 23.53 36.25
CA ASN A 633 -22.75 23.85 35.23
C ASN A 633 -22.85 25.35 34.84
N ASN A 634 -21.80 26.15 35.05
CA ASN A 634 -21.82 27.62 34.96
C ASN A 634 -22.71 28.30 36.03
N ILE A 635 -23.07 27.58 37.10
CA ILE A 635 -23.77 28.12 38.28
C ILE A 635 -22.71 28.63 39.25
N ASP A 636 -22.79 29.91 39.61
CA ASP A 636 -21.96 30.49 40.68
C ASP A 636 -22.45 30.01 42.05
N PHE A 637 -21.54 29.86 43.01
CA PHE A 637 -21.93 29.46 44.36
C PHE A 637 -22.51 30.67 45.11
N ASP A 638 -23.70 30.52 45.71
CA ASP A 638 -24.08 31.44 46.77
C ASP A 638 -23.34 31.07 48.06
N THR A 639 -22.81 32.07 48.77
CA THR A 639 -22.03 31.87 50.00
C THR A 639 -22.81 32.34 51.20
N LYS A 640 -22.76 31.56 52.28
CA LYS A 640 -23.51 31.83 53.50
C LYS A 640 -22.59 31.77 54.71
N TYR A 641 -22.52 32.86 55.46
CA TYR A 641 -21.70 33.00 56.65
C TYR A 641 -22.48 32.62 57.92
N LEU A 642 -22.19 31.42 58.42
CA LEU A 642 -22.78 30.84 59.62
C LEU A 642 -22.02 31.35 60.85
N ARG A 643 -22.59 32.35 61.53
CA ARG A 643 -22.07 32.88 62.79
C ARG A 643 -22.34 31.90 63.93
N ILE A 644 -21.33 31.14 64.33
CA ILE A 644 -21.38 30.28 65.51
C ILE A 644 -21.54 31.13 66.78
N ALA A 645 -22.55 30.82 67.59
CA ALA A 645 -22.70 31.39 68.94
C ALA A 645 -21.95 30.51 69.97
N ASN A 646 -21.38 31.13 71.01
CA ASN A 646 -20.35 30.56 71.90
C ASN A 646 -20.73 29.31 72.75
N ASN A 647 -21.84 28.61 72.50
CA ASN A 647 -22.28 27.46 73.32
C ASN A 647 -22.94 26.29 72.56
N GLU A 648 -23.12 26.34 71.24
CA GLU A 648 -23.73 25.22 70.49
C GLU A 648 -22.66 24.20 70.06
N LYS A 649 -22.79 22.95 70.55
CA LYS A 649 -21.81 21.88 70.33
C LYS A 649 -22.00 21.10 69.02
N ASP A 650 -23.06 21.38 68.27
CA ASP A 650 -23.67 20.42 67.33
C ASP A 650 -23.61 20.81 65.85
N VAL A 651 -22.83 21.85 65.49
CA VAL A 651 -22.89 22.56 64.18
C VAL A 651 -21.90 22.01 63.11
N LEU A 652 -21.34 20.82 63.30
CA LEU A 652 -20.56 20.13 62.26
C LEU A 652 -21.04 18.67 62.10
N GLY A 653 -22.01 18.49 61.22
CA GLY A 653 -22.42 17.17 60.76
C GLY A 653 -21.48 16.67 59.68
N PHE A 654 -20.84 15.52 59.88
CA PHE A 654 -20.40 14.70 58.76
C PHE A 654 -21.65 14.18 58.03
N LEU A 655 -22.09 14.85 56.98
CA LEU A 655 -23.11 14.30 56.09
C LEU A 655 -22.50 13.11 55.34
N ALA A 656 -22.89 11.91 55.81
CA ALA A 656 -22.88 10.59 55.16
C ALA A 656 -21.63 10.14 54.36
N PRO A 657 -21.31 8.83 54.35
CA PRO A 657 -20.35 8.30 53.39
C PRO A 657 -20.87 8.56 51.96
N ASN A 658 -20.19 9.44 51.22
CA ASN A 658 -20.34 9.51 49.77
C ASN A 658 -19.35 8.54 49.10
N ASP A 659 -19.73 7.98 47.96
CA ASP A 659 -18.92 6.97 47.26
C ASP A 659 -17.73 7.58 46.49
N ARG A 660 -17.61 8.92 46.44
CA ARG A 660 -16.55 9.63 45.72
C ARG A 660 -15.26 9.77 46.54
N LEU A 661 -15.36 10.06 47.85
CA LEU A 661 -14.22 10.16 48.76
C LEU A 661 -14.69 10.00 50.22
N LYS A 662 -14.31 8.90 50.88
CA LYS A 662 -14.69 8.60 52.27
C LYS A 662 -13.82 9.39 53.25
N MET A 663 -14.40 10.40 53.89
CA MET A 663 -13.77 11.14 54.99
C MET A 663 -13.70 10.29 56.26
N ILE A 664 -12.55 10.31 56.95
CA ILE A 664 -12.36 9.64 58.25
C ILE A 664 -13.18 10.38 59.32
N THR A 665 -14.05 9.65 60.03
CA THR A 665 -15.06 10.22 60.94
C THR A 665 -14.63 10.34 62.40
N HIS A 666 -13.55 9.68 62.82
CA HIS A 666 -13.13 9.60 64.21
C HIS A 666 -11.63 9.83 64.40
N TYR A 667 -11.27 10.62 65.42
CA TYR A 667 -9.91 10.65 65.95
C TYR A 667 -9.91 11.05 67.44
N SER A 668 -9.06 10.39 68.23
CA SER A 668 -8.77 10.78 69.61
C SER A 668 -7.89 12.04 69.64
N TYR A 669 -8.27 13.03 70.46
CA TYR A 669 -7.57 14.32 70.56
C TYR A 669 -6.03 14.20 70.68
N MET A 670 -5.29 14.93 69.84
CA MET A 670 -3.85 15.17 70.07
C MET A 670 -3.64 15.82 71.46
N PRO A 671 -2.78 15.27 72.35
CA PRO A 671 -2.50 15.88 73.66
C PRO A 671 -1.87 17.28 73.53
N GLY A 672 -2.17 18.19 74.48
CA GLY A 672 -1.38 19.43 74.68
C GLY A 672 -2.00 20.77 74.27
N TYR A 673 -3.30 20.84 73.96
CA TYR A 673 -3.95 22.05 73.40
C TYR A 673 -5.46 22.14 73.80
N GLY A 674 -6.22 23.18 73.37
CA GLY A 674 -7.69 23.37 73.57
C GLY A 674 -8.43 23.93 72.32
N ILE A 675 -9.70 24.37 72.29
CA ILE A 675 -10.40 24.76 71.02
C ILE A 675 -10.56 26.27 70.82
N MET A 676 -10.13 26.85 69.67
CA MET A 676 -10.35 28.28 69.37
C MET A 676 -11.71 28.54 68.70
N TRP A 677 -12.78 28.63 69.50
CA TRP A 677 -14.08 29.11 69.04
C TRP A 677 -14.10 30.64 69.05
N TYR A 678 -13.69 31.26 67.95
CA TYR A 678 -14.06 32.63 67.65
C TYR A 678 -14.21 32.77 66.12
N PHE A 679 -15.35 33.35 65.71
CA PHE A 679 -15.77 33.59 64.32
C PHE A 679 -16.35 32.36 63.57
N GLY A 680 -17.18 32.66 62.55
CA GLY A 680 -18.11 31.72 61.92
C GLY A 680 -17.47 30.76 60.92
N MET A 681 -18.31 30.06 60.16
CA MET A 681 -17.93 29.23 59.01
C MET A 681 -18.69 29.68 57.76
N SER A 682 -18.12 29.44 56.56
CA SER A 682 -18.87 29.60 55.31
C SER A 682 -19.36 28.25 54.78
N SER A 683 -20.56 28.24 54.21
CA SER A 683 -21.07 27.17 53.36
C SER A 683 -21.35 27.70 51.94
N LEU A 684 -21.25 26.79 50.96
CA LEU A 684 -21.66 27.00 49.58
C LEU A 684 -23.02 26.33 49.34
N ASP A 685 -23.96 27.02 48.69
CA ASP A 685 -25.16 26.37 48.16
C ASP A 685 -24.81 25.48 46.95
N LEU A 686 -25.21 24.21 47.00
CA LEU A 686 -24.94 23.20 45.97
C LEU A 686 -26.17 22.92 45.08
N THR A 687 -27.27 23.65 45.29
CA THR A 687 -28.54 23.45 44.58
C THR A 687 -28.36 23.61 43.06
N GLY A 688 -28.75 22.58 42.30
CA GLY A 688 -28.62 22.53 40.84
C GLY A 688 -27.19 22.34 40.30
N GLY A 689 -26.17 22.38 41.17
CA GLY A 689 -24.76 22.28 40.81
C GLY A 689 -24.26 20.86 40.52
N ASN A 690 -22.99 20.75 40.10
CA ASN A 690 -22.27 19.48 39.91
C ASN A 690 -21.38 19.10 41.10
N PHE A 691 -21.41 19.86 42.17
CA PHE A 691 -20.67 19.55 43.39
C PHE A 691 -21.57 18.84 44.41
N ILE A 692 -20.95 18.03 45.26
CA ILE A 692 -21.55 17.41 46.45
C ILE A 692 -20.72 17.76 47.67
N ALA A 693 -21.37 17.88 48.83
CA ALA A 693 -20.67 18.09 50.09
C ALA A 693 -19.82 16.87 50.43
N LEU A 694 -18.55 17.10 50.75
CA LEU A 694 -17.77 16.18 51.59
C LEU A 694 -18.09 16.43 53.06
N THR A 695 -18.43 17.66 53.42
CA THR A 695 -18.71 18.11 54.78
C THR A 695 -19.70 19.28 54.74
N THR A 696 -20.46 19.45 55.82
CA THR A 696 -21.45 20.53 55.94
C THR A 696 -21.42 21.15 57.33
N ALA A 697 -21.88 22.39 57.41
CA ALA A 697 -22.09 23.13 58.64
C ALA A 697 -23.56 23.12 59.11
N THR A 698 -24.47 22.42 58.41
CA THR A 698 -25.86 22.22 58.87
C THR A 698 -26.34 20.80 58.56
N GLN A 699 -27.15 20.19 59.44
CA GLN A 699 -27.50 18.76 59.29
C GLN A 699 -28.50 18.46 58.15
N ASN A 700 -29.13 19.47 57.52
CA ASN A 700 -30.32 19.27 56.66
C ASN A 700 -30.41 20.18 55.40
N ALA A 701 -29.37 20.90 55.00
CA ALA A 701 -29.38 21.76 53.80
C ALA A 701 -28.49 21.19 52.67
N PRO A 702 -28.74 21.51 51.39
CA PRO A 702 -27.83 21.22 50.27
C PRO A 702 -26.61 22.15 50.27
N GLU A 703 -26.01 22.34 51.45
CA GLU A 703 -24.91 23.28 51.72
C GLU A 703 -23.63 22.50 52.05
N GLY A 704 -22.49 22.90 51.48
CA GLY A 704 -21.20 22.25 51.74
C GLY A 704 -20.08 23.24 52.09
N SER A 705 -19.21 22.87 53.04
CA SER A 705 -18.03 23.67 53.42
C SER A 705 -16.74 23.16 52.76
N ILE A 706 -16.62 21.85 52.51
CA ILE A 706 -15.74 21.31 51.46
C ILE A 706 -16.59 20.47 50.52
N VAL A 707 -16.30 20.58 49.22
CA VAL A 707 -17.10 19.98 48.16
C VAL A 707 -16.22 19.24 47.15
N ILE A 708 -16.77 18.21 46.52
CA ILE A 708 -16.13 17.45 45.44
C ILE A 708 -17.05 17.41 44.22
N HIS A 709 -16.48 17.44 43.02
CA HIS A 709 -17.24 17.30 41.79
C HIS A 709 -17.79 15.87 41.62
N LYS A 710 -19.00 15.74 41.07
CA LYS A 710 -19.68 14.45 40.83
C LYS A 710 -18.89 13.53 39.91
N ASP A 711 -18.39 14.05 38.79
CA ASP A 711 -17.74 13.25 37.73
C ASP A 711 -16.21 13.34 37.67
N TYR A 712 -15.60 14.31 38.37
CA TYR A 712 -14.18 14.62 38.30
C TYR A 712 -13.57 14.61 39.70
N ASP A 713 -12.30 14.29 39.82
CA ASP A 713 -11.58 14.29 41.10
C ASP A 713 -11.04 15.68 41.43
N PHE A 714 -11.95 16.65 41.40
CA PHE A 714 -11.72 18.03 41.75
C PHE A 714 -12.42 18.35 43.07
N ILE A 715 -11.63 18.69 44.09
CA ILE A 715 -12.07 19.05 45.43
C ILE A 715 -11.88 20.56 45.61
N PHE A 716 -12.94 21.26 46.01
CA PHE A 716 -12.90 22.68 46.29
C PHE A 716 -13.16 22.94 47.77
N ALA A 717 -12.24 23.69 48.39
CA ALA A 717 -12.18 23.90 49.83
C ALA A 717 -12.03 25.39 50.17
N PRO A 718 -13.14 26.16 50.15
CA PRO A 718 -13.11 27.56 50.54
C PRO A 718 -13.07 27.73 52.07
N VAL A 719 -11.97 28.26 52.61
CA VAL A 719 -11.76 28.52 54.05
C VAL A 719 -11.95 30.00 54.38
N LEU A 720 -12.15 30.39 55.64
CA LEU A 720 -12.44 31.80 55.97
C LEU A 720 -11.20 32.67 56.16
N GLU A 721 -11.30 33.90 55.66
CA GLU A 721 -10.35 35.00 55.74
C GLU A 721 -10.73 35.91 56.93
N SER A 722 -9.94 35.86 58.02
CA SER A 722 -9.84 37.03 58.90
C SER A 722 -8.43 37.17 59.45
N THR A 723 -7.76 38.19 58.94
CA THR A 723 -6.45 38.67 59.36
C THR A 723 -6.44 39.09 60.84
N GLN A 724 -5.25 39.05 61.45
CA GLN A 724 -4.93 39.18 62.89
C GLN A 724 -5.04 37.90 63.73
N ASP A 725 -6.17 37.19 63.75
CA ASP A 725 -6.26 35.90 64.47
C ASP A 725 -5.81 34.74 63.57
N ARG A 726 -4.49 34.67 63.42
CA ARG A 726 -3.76 33.62 62.70
C ARG A 726 -4.23 32.23 63.12
N PHE A 727 -4.25 31.29 62.18
CA PHE A 727 -3.93 29.90 62.50
C PHE A 727 -2.60 29.91 63.29
N MET A 728 -2.66 29.66 64.60
CA MET A 728 -1.53 29.81 65.53
C MET A 728 -0.54 28.64 65.39
N PHE A 729 0.01 28.49 64.19
CA PHE A 729 1.10 27.57 63.88
C PHE A 729 2.45 28.25 63.70
N ASP A 730 2.52 29.58 63.78
CA ASP A 730 3.79 30.27 63.70
C ASP A 730 4.45 30.51 65.07
N TYR A 731 5.68 30.01 65.11
CA TYR A 731 6.62 29.97 66.21
C TYR A 731 6.96 31.39 66.69
N LEU A 732 6.75 31.69 67.98
CA LEU A 732 7.27 32.92 68.60
C LEU A 732 8.80 32.91 68.66
N LYS A 733 9.45 33.24 67.54
CA LYS A 733 10.85 33.64 67.55
C LYS A 733 10.90 35.12 67.91
N VAL A 734 11.09 35.37 69.21
CA VAL A 734 11.26 36.71 69.80
C VAL A 734 12.26 37.50 68.97
N ARG A 735 11.79 38.57 68.30
CA ARG A 735 12.65 39.62 67.78
C ARG A 735 12.89 40.59 68.94
N ASN A 736 14.14 40.77 69.34
CA ASN A 736 14.53 41.64 70.44
C ASN A 736 14.11 43.10 70.15
N SER A 737 12.95 43.51 70.64
CA SER A 737 12.48 44.90 70.72
C SER A 737 12.05 45.13 72.17
N PRO A 738 12.66 46.08 72.91
CA PRO A 738 12.44 46.20 74.35
C PRO A 738 11.03 46.62 74.78
N ASP A 739 10.25 47.26 73.89
CA ASP A 739 9.10 48.08 74.27
C ASP A 739 7.73 47.54 73.80
N TYR A 740 7.61 46.24 73.50
CA TYR A 740 6.33 45.62 73.11
C TYR A 740 5.91 44.49 74.07
N ASP A 741 5.48 44.91 75.26
CA ASP A 741 5.03 44.00 76.32
C ASP A 741 3.53 43.64 76.20
N ILE A 742 3.25 42.43 75.74
CA ILE A 742 1.89 41.83 75.71
C ILE A 742 1.67 40.88 76.91
N ILE A 743 2.62 40.79 77.86
CA ILE A 743 2.59 39.83 78.97
C ILE A 743 1.68 40.30 80.12
N THR A 744 1.24 41.56 80.15
CA THR A 744 0.48 42.14 81.27
C THR A 744 -1.05 42.06 81.17
N ARG A 745 -1.65 41.55 80.08
CA ARG A 745 -3.09 41.22 80.04
C ARG A 745 -3.38 39.81 80.56
N ASN A 746 -3.18 39.61 81.86
CA ASN A 746 -3.67 38.45 82.60
C ASN A 746 -5.21 38.49 82.73
N GLY A 747 -5.92 38.08 81.68
CA GLY A 747 -7.31 37.66 81.73
C GLY A 747 -7.42 36.14 81.95
N PRO A 748 -8.43 35.60 82.65
CA PRO A 748 -8.48 34.17 83.01
C PRO A 748 -8.60 33.18 81.83
N ASP A 749 -8.95 33.64 80.62
CA ASP A 749 -9.52 32.80 79.55
C ASP A 749 -8.67 32.70 78.27
N HIS A 750 -7.36 32.44 78.36
CA HIS A 750 -6.50 32.29 77.15
C HIS A 750 -5.71 30.97 77.00
N ASN A 751 -5.80 30.04 77.96
CA ASN A 751 -5.09 28.74 77.88
C ASN A 751 -5.89 27.59 77.23
N ASN A 752 -7.19 27.77 76.96
CA ASN A 752 -8.07 26.70 76.47
C ASN A 752 -8.32 26.66 74.94
N TYR A 753 -7.53 27.35 74.11
CA TYR A 753 -7.99 27.80 72.78
C TYR A 753 -7.06 27.51 71.55
N LYS A 754 -6.42 26.33 71.32
CA LYS A 754 -5.42 26.11 70.21
C LYS A 754 -5.31 24.70 69.52
N LYS A 755 -6.40 24.03 69.07
CA LYS A 755 -6.39 22.64 68.49
C LYS A 755 -6.84 22.55 67.03
N THR A 756 -8.12 22.84 66.81
CA THR A 756 -9.00 21.81 66.21
C THR A 756 -8.99 21.77 64.69
N TYR A 757 -8.58 22.86 64.05
CA TYR A 757 -8.67 23.03 62.60
C TYR A 757 -7.74 22.07 61.83
N ASP A 758 -6.62 21.65 62.44
CA ASP A 758 -5.63 20.74 61.84
C ASP A 758 -6.19 19.34 61.53
N ALA A 759 -7.03 18.81 62.42
CA ALA A 759 -7.57 17.45 62.29
C ALA A 759 -8.41 17.30 61.01
N TYR A 760 -9.08 18.37 60.62
CA TYR A 760 -10.01 18.38 59.50
C TYR A 760 -9.30 18.26 58.14
N MET A 761 -8.29 19.10 57.90
CA MET A 761 -7.46 19.02 56.69
C MET A 761 -6.54 17.81 56.68
N GLY A 762 -6.08 17.37 57.85
CA GLY A 762 -5.40 16.09 58.01
C GLY A 762 -6.25 14.92 57.50
N ASN A 763 -7.52 14.84 57.92
CA ASN A 763 -8.44 13.80 57.46
C ASN A 763 -8.70 13.87 55.95
N LEU A 764 -8.85 15.07 55.36
CA LEU A 764 -9.01 15.22 53.91
C LEU A 764 -7.78 14.72 53.15
N LEU A 765 -6.57 15.14 53.54
CA LEU A 765 -5.32 14.69 52.91
C LEU A 765 -5.09 13.19 53.07
N ILE A 766 -5.38 12.60 54.24
CA ILE A 766 -5.32 11.15 54.44
C ILE A 766 -6.34 10.44 53.53
N SER A 767 -7.55 10.99 53.35
CA SER A 767 -8.57 10.41 52.47
C SER A 767 -8.13 10.45 51.00
N ILE A 768 -7.58 11.59 50.54
CA ILE A 768 -7.02 11.78 49.20
C ILE A 768 -5.86 10.80 48.96
N PHE A 769 -4.89 10.72 49.87
CA PHE A 769 -3.76 9.80 49.72
C PHE A 769 -4.22 8.34 49.80
N SER A 770 -5.14 7.99 50.69
CA SER A 770 -5.71 6.63 50.75
C SER A 770 -6.44 6.27 49.45
N LYS A 771 -7.09 7.23 48.79
CA LYS A 771 -7.68 7.04 47.46
C LYS A 771 -6.58 6.77 46.41
N LEU A 772 -5.59 7.66 46.29
CA LEU A 772 -4.45 7.53 45.36
C LEU A 772 -3.57 6.28 45.57
N MET A 773 -3.62 5.70 46.76
CA MET A 773 -2.90 4.46 47.10
C MET A 773 -3.73 3.19 46.86
N ASN A 774 -5.05 3.31 46.69
CA ASN A 774 -5.97 2.18 46.52
C ASN A 774 -6.55 2.07 45.12
N GLU A 775 -6.76 3.21 44.46
CA GLU A 775 -7.30 3.36 43.10
C GLU A 775 -6.24 3.43 42.01
#